data_AF-A0A2M7KYF8-F1
#
_entry.id   AF-A0A2M7KYF8-F1
#
_cell.length_a   1.000
_cell.length_b   1.000
_cell.length_c   1.000
_cell.angle_alpha   90.00
_cell.angle_beta   90.00
_cell.angle_gamma   90.00
#
_symmetry.space_group_name_H-M   'P 1'
#
loop_
_entity.id
_entity.type
_entity.pdbx_description
1 polymer ?
#
loop_
_entity_poly.entity_id
_entity_poly.type
_entity_poly.pdbx_seq_one_letter_code
_entity_poly.pdbx_strand_id
1 'polypeptide(L)'
;MLCCCVDALAAPAPQTLIDVTDPANLPKYAVTDGKAEVVRTDAGPALRLAFGHESAYPNLKLLPDPLGYATDWSRAAFLAVTVGNPTDAAVKVNVRVDSEAVRDRGRQGGTEVAPGQTVRMLLTVGGRPPIIGMRGQPPLPYPRREGDVQIVHNGVALDAKRITQMQVYLAHPDADHTLLLYKLELIPVPAPLPAAFVDRFGQYNGADWPGKLHSEDEFPKRIRNEEQYFQANPPLPDRDQYGGWKDGPQLEATGRFRVQKQAGKWWLVDPEGRLFWSSGITCVRFNAETIVAGREQYFEWLPATDNPFARFYTAPPNRRLFDFFAVNVYRKYGDDFANRFYDVTMKRLPSWGINTIGNWSAPETWRLRRVPYTLPINVPGVPMFVATSRLKAGLEKKKWFPDPFDPKFRAGLEQQLAAQAEFKGDPWLLGVFIHNELPWTLGSPWQSANQAPAGIAALCLQESDGSFQAKQALLDWLKAKYPTIADLNRAWGTQLADWETAAAPFQLTAGQRKQALADLTELERTIAEQYFRVCREALDKHFPGVLYLGCRFSGMYDRHFVEVSRKYCDVVSFNIYAELPTDRTADELAAELDFPVVIGEFHFGALDRGMFDPGLRPAKDQAERAEKYVAYTREAAAAPWCVGAHWFQYLDQPLTGRADGENYNVGFVDATDDPYPEMREAARKVNGELYGLRAGG
;
A
#
# COMPACT_ATOMS: atom_id res chain seq x y z
N MET A 1 40.23 6.97 36.22
CA MET A 1 39.52 8.25 36.09
C MET A 1 40.27 9.12 35.08
N LEU A 2 39.85 9.07 33.81
CA LEU A 2 40.03 10.17 32.87
C LEU A 2 38.75 10.19 32.05
N CYS A 3 37.89 11.15 32.36
CA CYS A 3 36.61 11.37 31.73
C CYS A 3 36.89 12.08 30.40
N CYS A 4 36.85 11.36 29.28
CA CYS A 4 36.78 12.01 27.97
C CYS A 4 35.35 12.52 27.80
N CYS A 5 35.13 13.79 28.16
CA CYS A 5 33.97 14.54 27.71
C CYS A 5 34.02 14.59 26.18
N VAL A 6 33.12 13.86 25.52
CA VAL A 6 32.82 14.10 24.12
C VAL A 6 32.01 15.38 24.09
N ASP A 7 32.64 16.49 23.73
CA ASP A 7 31.93 17.73 23.45
C ASP A 7 30.93 17.46 22.33
N ALA A 8 29.64 17.45 22.67
CA ALA A 8 28.57 17.43 21.70
C ALA A 8 28.68 18.73 20.89
N LEU A 9 29.22 18.65 19.68
CA LEU A 9 29.21 19.75 18.71
C LEU A 9 27.77 20.29 18.61
N ALA A 10 27.55 21.51 19.10
CA ALA A 10 26.25 22.17 19.01
C ALA A 10 25.80 22.18 17.54
N ALA A 11 24.56 21.73 17.29
CA ALA A 11 23.99 21.78 15.95
C ALA A 11 24.06 23.23 15.43
N PRO A 12 24.33 23.45 14.12
CA PRO A 12 24.34 24.81 13.58
C PRO A 12 23.00 25.50 13.86
N ALA A 13 23.00 26.81 14.06
CA ALA A 13 21.76 27.55 14.24
C ALA A 13 20.94 27.57 12.92
N PRO A 14 19.60 27.60 12.98
CA PRO A 14 18.75 27.85 11.81
C PRO A 14 19.17 29.12 11.06
N GLN A 15 19.18 29.07 9.73
CA GLN A 15 19.38 30.24 8.87
C GLN A 15 18.02 30.85 8.54
N THR A 16 17.74 32.05 9.04
CA THR A 16 16.52 32.78 8.66
C THR A 16 16.60 33.23 7.20
N LEU A 17 15.60 32.86 6.40
CA LEU A 17 15.43 33.30 5.01
C LEU A 17 14.57 34.56 4.91
N ILE A 18 13.51 34.61 5.72
CA ILE A 18 12.69 35.81 5.90
C ILE A 18 12.43 35.98 7.37
N ASP A 19 12.79 37.17 7.85
CA ASP A 19 12.31 37.74 9.08
C ASP A 19 11.46 38.96 8.75
N VAL A 20 10.16 38.89 9.05
CA VAL A 20 9.22 40.00 8.82
C VAL A 20 9.47 41.19 9.75
N THR A 21 10.31 41.01 10.78
CA THR A 21 10.77 42.10 11.65
C THR A 21 11.90 42.93 11.05
N ASP A 22 12.53 42.45 9.96
CA ASP A 22 13.61 43.14 9.26
C ASP A 22 13.05 43.86 8.00
N PRO A 23 13.00 45.21 7.99
CA PRO A 23 12.47 45.98 6.87
C PRO A 23 13.21 45.75 5.53
N ALA A 24 14.46 45.27 5.56
CA ALA A 24 15.23 44.97 4.37
C ALA A 24 14.70 43.77 3.57
N ASN A 25 13.89 42.89 4.21
CA ASN A 25 13.31 41.69 3.61
C ASN A 25 11.94 41.93 2.95
N LEU A 26 11.28 43.04 3.25
CA LEU A 26 9.89 43.30 2.89
C LEU A 26 9.59 43.70 1.43
N PRO A 27 10.53 44.22 0.61
CA PRO A 27 10.20 44.62 -0.77
C PRO A 27 10.47 43.55 -1.85
N LYS A 28 10.77 42.29 -1.49
CA LYS A 28 11.48 41.34 -2.37
C LYS A 28 10.70 40.05 -2.73
N TYR A 29 9.37 40.07 -2.59
CA TYR A 29 8.48 38.98 -2.95
C TYR A 29 7.49 39.37 -4.05
N ALA A 30 6.99 38.39 -4.79
CA ALA A 30 5.92 38.58 -5.77
C ALA A 30 4.65 37.91 -5.27
N VAL A 31 3.51 38.60 -5.36
CA VAL A 31 2.20 38.05 -5.01
C VAL A 31 1.38 37.86 -6.28
N THR A 32 0.80 36.68 -6.44
CA THR A 32 -0.19 36.38 -7.49
C THR A 32 -1.55 36.27 -6.84
N ASP A 33 -2.53 37.00 -7.38
CA ASP A 33 -3.91 37.01 -6.89
C ASP A 33 -3.99 37.21 -5.37
N GLY A 34 -3.46 38.36 -4.92
CA GLY A 34 -3.46 38.71 -3.51
C GLY A 34 -2.64 39.95 -3.18
N LYS A 35 -2.61 40.29 -1.89
CA LYS A 35 -1.84 41.40 -1.32
C LYS A 35 -1.08 40.95 -0.08
N ALA A 36 0.04 41.60 0.19
CA ALA A 36 0.85 41.34 1.37
C ALA A 36 1.20 42.65 2.08
N GLU A 37 0.97 42.72 3.40
CA GLU A 37 1.33 43.88 4.22
C GLU A 37 1.84 43.45 5.60
N VAL A 38 2.75 44.24 6.19
CA VAL A 38 3.23 43.96 7.54
C VAL A 38 2.22 44.47 8.56
N VAL A 39 1.83 43.58 9.47
CA VAL A 39 0.91 43.85 10.57
C VAL A 39 1.55 43.48 11.91
N ARG A 40 1.03 44.06 12.99
CA ARG A 40 1.34 43.61 14.36
C ARG A 40 0.24 42.67 14.83
N THR A 41 0.65 41.56 15.44
CA THR A 41 -0.24 40.56 16.03
C THR A 41 0.21 40.27 17.46
N ASP A 42 -0.60 39.57 18.25
CA ASP A 42 -0.24 39.18 19.62
C ASP A 42 1.00 38.27 19.68
N ALA A 43 1.26 37.51 18.61
CA ALA A 43 2.44 36.65 18.47
C ALA A 43 3.68 37.40 17.92
N GLY A 44 3.56 38.70 17.64
CA GLY A 44 4.62 39.54 17.07
C GLY A 44 4.30 40.04 15.65
N PRO A 45 5.25 40.72 14.99
CA PRO A 45 5.07 41.17 13.61
C PRO A 45 4.88 39.99 12.65
N ALA A 46 4.00 40.16 11.66
CA ALA A 46 3.68 39.17 10.66
C ALA A 46 3.46 39.84 9.30
N LEU A 47 3.66 39.08 8.21
CA LEU A 47 3.22 39.47 6.89
C LEU A 47 1.81 38.92 6.65
N ARG A 48 0.80 39.79 6.65
CA ARG A 48 -0.58 39.41 6.33
C ARG A 48 -0.71 39.20 4.83
N LEU A 49 -1.04 37.98 4.43
CA LEU A 49 -1.28 37.57 3.05
C LEU A 49 -2.79 37.47 2.84
N ALA A 50 -3.37 38.37 2.04
CA ALA A 50 -4.75 38.29 1.61
C ALA A 50 -4.78 37.72 0.18
N PHE A 51 -5.07 36.42 0.06
CA PHE A 51 -5.19 35.72 -1.22
C PHE A 51 -6.61 35.77 -1.74
N GLY A 52 -6.76 36.02 -3.04
CA GLY A 52 -8.01 35.88 -3.77
C GLY A 52 -8.26 34.43 -4.20
N HIS A 53 -9.28 34.26 -5.05
CA HIS A 53 -9.68 32.96 -5.61
C HIS A 53 -9.87 32.98 -7.14
N GLU A 54 -9.38 34.02 -7.83
CA GLU A 54 -9.42 34.11 -9.29
C GLU A 54 -8.36 33.21 -9.94
N SER A 55 -7.20 33.05 -9.27
CA SER A 55 -6.15 32.13 -9.66
C SER A 55 -6.43 30.73 -9.12
N ALA A 56 -6.12 29.71 -9.92
CA ALA A 56 -6.04 28.34 -9.41
C ALA A 56 -4.94 28.16 -8.34
N TYR A 57 -3.97 29.08 -8.27
CA TYR A 57 -2.82 28.99 -7.36
C TYR A 57 -2.36 30.38 -6.87
N PRO A 58 -3.17 31.13 -6.11
CA PRO A 58 -2.72 32.37 -5.50
C PRO A 58 -1.54 32.08 -4.58
N ASN A 59 -0.52 32.92 -4.63
CA ASN A 59 0.76 32.62 -4.00
C ASN A 59 1.55 33.86 -3.60
N LEU A 60 2.41 33.67 -2.59
CA LEU A 60 3.56 34.50 -2.33
C LEU A 60 4.81 33.74 -2.79
N LYS A 61 5.53 34.34 -3.74
CA LYS A 61 6.70 33.76 -4.41
C LYS A 61 7.96 34.51 -4.04
N LEU A 62 9.03 33.73 -3.82
CA LEU A 62 10.32 34.17 -3.32
C LEU A 62 11.43 33.66 -4.26
N LEU A 63 12.19 34.60 -4.81
CA LEU A 63 13.27 34.33 -5.75
C LEU A 63 14.64 34.63 -5.09
N PRO A 64 15.70 33.84 -5.36
CA PRO A 64 17.00 34.04 -4.74
C PRO A 64 17.56 35.45 -5.00
N ASP A 65 17.55 35.94 -6.24
CA ASP A 65 18.21 37.21 -6.58
C ASP A 65 17.58 38.43 -5.92
N PRO A 66 16.24 38.63 -5.94
CA PRO A 66 15.61 39.71 -5.19
C PRO A 66 15.89 39.63 -3.69
N LEU A 67 15.84 38.43 -3.10
CA LEU A 67 15.93 38.25 -1.64
C LEU A 67 17.36 38.17 -1.12
N GLY A 68 18.32 37.80 -1.95
CA GLY A 68 19.73 37.63 -1.60
C GLY A 68 20.00 36.37 -0.77
N TYR A 69 19.13 35.36 -0.78
CA TYR A 69 19.41 34.09 -0.09
C TYR A 69 20.30 33.16 -0.93
N ALA A 70 21.13 32.36 -0.27
CA ALA A 70 21.99 31.38 -0.95
C ALA A 70 21.15 30.28 -1.62
N THR A 71 21.44 29.98 -2.89
CA THR A 71 20.76 28.91 -3.64
C THR A 71 21.19 27.50 -3.21
N ASP A 72 22.29 27.38 -2.45
CA ASP A 72 22.78 26.12 -1.89
C ASP A 72 22.21 25.88 -0.48
N TRP A 73 21.18 25.05 -0.43
CA TRP A 73 20.52 24.53 0.76
C TRP A 73 20.98 23.12 1.11
N SER A 74 22.09 22.61 0.54
CA SER A 74 22.53 21.22 0.75
C SER A 74 22.90 20.89 2.20
N ARG A 75 23.09 21.90 3.04
CA ARG A 75 23.31 21.76 4.49
C ARG A 75 22.04 21.84 5.33
N ALA A 76 20.88 22.08 4.72
CA ALA A 76 19.59 22.15 5.41
C ALA A 76 18.86 20.80 5.37
N ALA A 77 18.29 20.38 6.49
CA ALA A 77 17.32 19.30 6.57
C ALA A 77 15.91 19.77 6.17
N PHE A 78 15.49 20.92 6.69
CA PHE A 78 14.13 21.42 6.48
C PHE A 78 14.11 22.88 6.07
N LEU A 79 13.14 23.24 5.25
CA LEU A 79 12.58 24.58 5.20
C LEU A 79 11.43 24.63 6.21
N ALA A 80 11.58 25.45 7.25
CA ALA A 80 10.54 25.72 8.23
C ALA A 80 9.76 26.98 7.83
N VAL A 81 8.43 26.89 7.87
CA VAL A 81 7.48 27.94 7.48
C VAL A 81 6.48 28.13 8.62
N THR A 82 6.53 29.25 9.32
CA THR A 82 5.61 29.56 10.43
C THR A 82 4.45 30.40 9.92
N VAL A 83 3.25 29.82 9.90
CA VAL A 83 2.02 30.45 9.39
C VAL A 83 0.91 30.41 10.42
N GLY A 84 0.18 31.52 10.55
CA GLY A 84 -1.04 31.62 11.34
C GLY A 84 -2.27 31.79 10.47
N ASN A 85 -3.39 31.26 10.94
CA ASN A 85 -4.70 31.48 10.36
C ASN A 85 -5.52 32.42 11.27
N PRO A 86 -5.69 33.70 10.91
CA PRO A 86 -6.43 34.66 11.72
C PRO A 86 -7.95 34.59 11.52
N THR A 87 -8.46 33.73 10.65
CA THR A 87 -9.89 33.66 10.30
C THR A 87 -10.62 32.60 11.12
N ASP A 88 -11.93 32.49 10.90
CA ASP A 88 -12.85 31.52 11.50
C ASP A 88 -13.03 30.24 10.67
N ALA A 89 -12.38 30.14 9.51
CA ALA A 89 -12.42 28.98 8.62
C ALA A 89 -11.03 28.34 8.48
N ALA A 90 -10.95 27.01 8.46
CA ALA A 90 -9.69 26.31 8.24
C ALA A 90 -9.14 26.58 6.83
N VAL A 91 -7.82 26.67 6.69
CA VAL A 91 -7.17 26.96 5.40
C VAL A 91 -6.07 25.94 5.11
N LYS A 92 -6.11 25.32 3.93
CA LYS A 92 -5.05 24.42 3.47
C LYS A 92 -3.89 25.21 2.86
N VAL A 93 -2.82 25.36 3.63
CA VAL A 93 -1.63 26.10 3.24
C VAL A 93 -0.60 25.15 2.63
N ASN A 94 -0.03 25.51 1.48
CA ASN A 94 0.98 24.69 0.80
C ASN A 94 2.30 25.46 0.65
N VAL A 95 3.41 24.73 0.67
CA VAL A 95 4.76 25.24 0.41
C VAL A 95 5.36 24.47 -0.75
N ARG A 96 6.02 25.16 -1.67
CA ARG A 96 6.75 24.57 -2.81
C ARG A 96 8.15 25.16 -2.92
N VAL A 97 9.11 24.31 -3.28
CA VAL A 97 10.51 24.68 -3.58
C VAL A 97 10.89 24.09 -4.95
N ASP A 98 11.37 24.95 -5.84
CA ASP A 98 11.87 24.59 -7.16
C ASP A 98 13.41 24.60 -7.19
N SER A 99 14.00 23.75 -8.02
CA SER A 99 15.45 23.66 -8.21
C SER A 99 15.79 23.44 -9.68
N GLU A 100 17.07 23.49 -10.05
CA GLU A 100 17.48 23.20 -11.41
C GLU A 100 17.07 21.80 -11.91
N ALA A 101 16.94 20.82 -11.02
CA ALA A 101 16.53 19.45 -11.37
C ALA A 101 15.07 19.38 -11.88
N VAL A 102 14.16 20.20 -11.33
CA VAL A 102 12.74 20.23 -11.69
C VAL A 102 12.20 21.64 -11.45
N ARG A 103 11.77 22.31 -12.52
CA ARG A 103 11.34 23.72 -12.50
C ARG A 103 9.81 23.91 -12.53
N ASP A 104 9.06 22.92 -13.00
CA ASP A 104 7.61 23.02 -13.27
C ASP A 104 6.73 22.35 -12.21
N ARG A 105 7.27 21.38 -11.45
CA ARG A 105 6.53 20.61 -10.43
C ARG A 105 7.29 20.45 -9.10
N GLY A 106 8.05 21.46 -8.68
CA GLY A 106 8.98 21.41 -7.54
C GLY A 106 8.46 20.71 -6.28
N ARG A 107 9.38 20.39 -5.38
CA ARG A 107 9.06 19.66 -4.15
C ARG A 107 8.06 20.48 -3.34
N GLN A 108 6.88 19.89 -3.09
CA GLN A 108 5.78 20.60 -2.44
C GLN A 108 4.92 19.70 -1.57
N GLY A 109 4.22 20.32 -0.63
CA GLY A 109 3.15 19.73 0.17
C GLY A 109 2.53 20.80 1.07
N GLY A 110 1.51 20.42 1.84
CA GLY A 110 0.80 21.36 2.70
C GLY A 110 0.14 20.69 3.88
N THR A 111 -0.49 21.52 4.72
CA THR A 111 -1.30 21.09 5.85
C THR A 111 -2.47 22.05 6.03
N GLU A 112 -3.52 21.59 6.68
CA GLU A 112 -4.62 22.46 7.10
C GLU A 112 -4.23 23.20 8.37
N VAL A 113 -4.51 24.50 8.41
CA VAL A 113 -4.30 25.36 9.57
C VAL A 113 -5.67 25.77 10.09
N ALA A 114 -6.03 25.29 11.28
CA ALA A 114 -7.32 25.54 11.88
C ALA A 114 -7.52 27.04 12.24
N PRO A 115 -8.77 27.50 12.43
CA PRO A 115 -9.06 28.86 12.88
C PRO A 115 -8.27 29.27 14.12
N GLY A 116 -7.64 30.45 14.10
CA GLY A 116 -6.80 30.97 15.19
C GLY A 116 -5.49 30.22 15.43
N GLN A 117 -5.20 29.16 14.70
CA GLN A 117 -4.01 28.33 14.91
C GLN A 117 -2.77 28.96 14.27
N THR A 118 -1.63 28.83 14.93
CA THR A 118 -0.31 29.06 14.32
C THR A 118 0.45 27.75 14.25
N VAL A 119 0.95 27.41 13.06
CA VAL A 119 1.67 26.16 12.77
C VAL A 119 3.03 26.48 12.19
N ARG A 120 4.05 25.76 12.64
CA ARG A 120 5.37 25.74 12.01
C ARG A 120 5.50 24.48 11.15
N MET A 121 5.36 24.68 9.85
CA MET A 121 5.41 23.62 8.85
C MET A 121 6.87 23.31 8.48
N LEU A 122 7.25 22.03 8.38
CA LEU A 122 8.61 21.60 8.04
C LEU A 122 8.59 20.83 6.72
N LEU A 123 9.10 21.43 5.65
CA LEU A 123 9.31 20.77 4.35
C LEU A 123 10.73 20.21 4.27
N THR A 124 10.90 18.92 4.04
CA THR A 124 12.23 18.31 3.87
C THR A 124 12.88 18.78 2.55
N VAL A 125 13.91 19.62 2.64
CA VAL A 125 14.65 20.19 1.49
C VAL A 125 15.96 19.45 1.22
N GLY A 126 16.60 18.99 2.29
CA GLY A 126 17.80 18.17 2.22
C GLY A 126 17.74 17.11 3.30
N GLY A 127 18.68 16.21 3.26
CA GLY A 127 18.67 15.06 4.13
C GLY A 127 19.76 14.10 3.73
N ARG A 128 19.80 12.99 4.45
CA ARG A 128 20.74 11.93 4.13
C ARG A 128 20.34 11.31 2.79
N PRO A 129 21.31 10.83 1.98
CA PRO A 129 20.98 9.92 0.91
C PRO A 129 20.05 8.82 1.47
N PRO A 130 18.96 8.49 0.77
CA PRO A 130 18.03 7.48 1.26
C PRO A 130 18.78 6.17 1.47
N ILE A 131 18.47 5.48 2.56
CA ILE A 131 18.98 4.15 2.80
C ILE A 131 18.31 3.23 1.76
N ILE A 132 19.12 2.75 0.82
CA ILE A 132 18.66 1.85 -0.24
C ILE A 132 18.09 0.58 0.41
N GLY A 133 16.92 0.15 -0.07
CA GLY A 133 16.19 -0.99 0.51
C GLY A 133 15.21 -0.60 1.62
N MET A 134 14.90 0.69 1.79
CA MET A 134 13.84 1.17 2.68
C MET A 134 12.92 2.15 1.95
N ARG A 135 11.60 2.01 2.11
CA ARG A 135 10.63 3.02 1.65
C ARG A 135 10.51 4.15 2.67
N GLY A 136 10.16 3.84 3.91
CA GLY A 136 10.26 4.75 5.05
C GLY A 136 11.69 4.94 5.50
N GLN A 137 12.07 6.17 5.78
CA GLN A 137 13.41 6.50 6.26
C GLN A 137 13.37 6.80 7.76
N PRO A 138 14.42 6.46 8.52
CA PRO A 138 14.49 6.82 9.94
C PRO A 138 14.33 8.34 10.09
N PRO A 139 13.67 8.80 11.17
CA PRO A 139 13.48 10.22 11.38
C PRO A 139 14.85 10.91 11.47
N LEU A 140 14.95 12.11 10.87
CA LEU A 140 16.12 12.95 11.09
C LEU A 140 16.18 13.28 12.58
N PRO A 141 17.37 13.28 13.22
CA PRO A 141 17.54 13.57 14.65
C PRO A 141 17.38 15.07 14.93
N TYR A 142 16.22 15.61 14.54
CA TYR A 142 15.84 16.99 14.72
C TYR A 142 14.75 17.05 15.80
N PRO A 143 15.05 17.64 16.97
CA PRO A 143 14.04 17.83 18.00
C PRO A 143 13.02 18.83 17.48
N ARG A 144 11.83 18.32 17.13
CA ARG A 144 10.69 19.13 16.75
C ARG A 144 10.13 19.82 17.98
N ARG A 145 9.67 21.06 17.81
CA ARG A 145 8.89 21.75 18.83
C ARG A 145 7.49 21.13 18.87
N GLU A 146 6.87 21.17 20.03
CA GLU A 146 5.45 20.87 20.15
C GLU A 146 4.65 21.74 19.17
N GLY A 147 3.77 21.12 18.38
CA GLY A 147 3.01 21.81 17.32
C GLY A 147 3.73 21.97 15.97
N ASP A 148 5.00 21.57 15.83
CA ASP A 148 5.63 21.48 14.51
C ASP A 148 4.91 20.42 13.64
N VAL A 149 4.61 20.78 12.39
CA VAL A 149 3.97 19.87 11.42
C VAL A 149 4.95 19.56 10.31
N GLN A 150 5.41 18.31 10.20
CA GLN A 150 6.20 17.90 9.04
C GLN A 150 5.28 17.68 7.84
N ILE A 151 5.57 18.39 6.75
CA ILE A 151 4.81 18.28 5.51
C ILE A 151 5.19 16.99 4.79
N VAL A 152 4.20 16.17 4.45
CA VAL A 152 4.36 15.07 3.50
C VAL A 152 4.46 15.67 2.10
N HIS A 153 5.63 15.53 1.46
CA HIS A 153 5.88 16.12 0.14
C HIS A 153 5.58 15.13 -1.01
N ASN A 154 5.33 15.66 -2.21
CA ASN A 154 4.99 14.94 -3.43
C ASN A 154 6.08 14.02 -4.04
N GLY A 155 7.15 13.72 -3.31
CA GLY A 155 8.25 12.85 -3.78
C GLY A 155 9.13 13.40 -4.91
N VAL A 156 8.90 14.63 -5.39
CA VAL A 156 9.70 15.21 -6.49
C VAL A 156 11.16 15.43 -6.05
N ALA A 157 12.09 15.11 -6.96
CA ALA A 157 13.52 15.31 -6.74
C ALA A 157 13.83 16.81 -6.57
N LEU A 158 14.76 17.13 -5.68
CA LEU A 158 15.20 18.50 -5.42
C LEU A 158 16.73 18.54 -5.47
N ASP A 159 17.29 19.38 -6.33
CA ASP A 159 18.71 19.75 -6.25
C ASP A 159 18.87 20.85 -5.21
N ALA A 160 19.13 20.42 -3.96
CA ALA A 160 19.31 21.34 -2.85
C ALA A 160 20.51 22.30 -3.06
N LYS A 161 21.44 22.02 -3.98
CA LYS A 161 22.56 22.95 -4.26
C LYS A 161 22.16 24.12 -5.14
N ARG A 162 21.04 24.01 -5.86
CA ARG A 162 20.62 24.96 -6.89
C ARG A 162 19.12 25.23 -6.82
N ILE A 163 18.70 25.84 -5.72
CA ILE A 163 17.33 26.33 -5.53
C ILE A 163 17.08 27.54 -6.42
N THR A 164 15.96 27.52 -7.13
CA THR A 164 15.58 28.59 -8.07
C THR A 164 14.42 29.44 -7.56
N GLN A 165 13.55 28.87 -6.72
CA GLN A 165 12.36 29.55 -6.19
C GLN A 165 11.81 28.81 -4.97
N MET A 166 11.13 29.52 -4.08
CA MET A 166 10.14 28.94 -3.17
C MET A 166 8.84 29.74 -3.16
N GLN A 167 7.73 29.13 -2.74
CA GLN A 167 6.45 29.81 -2.62
C GLN A 167 5.56 29.20 -1.53
N VAL A 168 4.73 30.06 -0.93
CA VAL A 168 3.58 29.69 -0.10
C VAL A 168 2.32 29.95 -0.93
N TYR A 169 1.42 28.97 -1.05
CA TYR A 169 0.28 29.07 -1.95
C TYR A 169 -0.96 28.31 -1.47
N LEU A 170 -2.13 28.67 -2.02
CA LEU A 170 -3.37 27.92 -1.88
C LEU A 170 -3.69 27.20 -3.19
N ALA A 171 -4.20 25.97 -3.11
CA ALA A 171 -4.53 25.18 -4.29
C ALA A 171 -6.04 25.23 -4.53
N HIS A 172 -6.46 25.82 -5.64
CA HIS A 172 -7.86 25.94 -6.06
C HIS A 172 -8.80 26.45 -4.94
N PRO A 173 -8.51 27.59 -4.30
CA PRO A 173 -9.44 28.14 -3.31
C PRO A 173 -10.75 28.53 -3.99
N ASP A 174 -11.85 28.42 -3.25
CA ASP A 174 -13.21 28.79 -3.66
C ASP A 174 -13.70 30.07 -2.98
N ALA A 175 -12.88 30.65 -2.10
CA ALA A 175 -13.12 31.92 -1.43
C ALA A 175 -11.79 32.65 -1.16
N ASP A 176 -11.89 33.93 -0.82
CA ASP A 176 -10.74 34.70 -0.35
C ASP A 176 -10.25 34.19 1.01
N HIS A 177 -8.94 34.15 1.20
CA HIS A 177 -8.34 33.69 2.45
C HIS A 177 -7.27 34.64 2.95
N THR A 178 -7.17 34.77 4.27
CA THR A 178 -6.11 35.53 4.92
C THR A 178 -5.20 34.60 5.71
N LEU A 179 -3.89 34.78 5.58
CA LEU A 179 -2.87 34.09 6.37
C LEU A 179 -1.89 35.09 6.99
N LEU A 180 -1.21 34.68 8.06
CA LEU A 180 -0.13 35.43 8.69
C LEU A 180 1.16 34.65 8.53
N LEU A 181 2.10 35.14 7.71
CA LEU A 181 3.43 34.55 7.58
C LEU A 181 4.38 35.21 8.60
N TYR A 182 4.89 34.43 9.55
CA TYR A 182 5.76 34.93 10.61
C TYR A 182 7.24 34.76 10.29
N LYS A 183 7.64 33.56 9.86
CA LYS A 183 9.07 33.25 9.71
C LYS A 183 9.33 32.16 8.70
N LEU A 184 10.43 32.30 7.95
CA LEU A 184 10.99 31.27 7.08
C LEU A 184 12.43 30.97 7.49
N GLU A 185 12.76 29.70 7.72
CA GLU A 185 14.10 29.30 8.19
C GLU A 185 14.57 28.02 7.49
N LEU A 186 15.86 27.94 7.18
CA LEU A 186 16.53 26.68 6.87
C LEU A 186 17.06 26.07 8.17
N ILE A 187 16.53 24.90 8.48
CA ILE A 187 16.95 24.09 9.60
C ILE A 187 18.12 23.21 9.14
N PRO A 188 19.31 23.31 9.74
CA PRO A 188 20.47 22.52 9.33
C PRO A 188 20.26 21.03 9.61
N VAL A 189 20.97 20.19 8.86
CA VAL A 189 21.05 18.74 9.15
C VAL A 189 21.77 18.57 10.50
N PRO A 190 21.16 17.92 11.50
CA PRO A 190 21.86 17.59 12.74
C PRO A 190 22.99 16.58 12.49
N ALA A 191 23.91 16.44 13.45
CA ALA A 191 25.02 15.48 13.40
C ALA A 191 24.58 14.06 12.93
N PRO A 192 25.48 13.26 12.32
CA PRO A 192 25.16 11.91 11.84
C PRO A 192 24.53 11.04 12.94
N LEU A 193 23.65 10.11 12.55
CA LEU A 193 22.96 9.21 13.49
C LEU A 193 24.05 8.35 14.15
N PRO A 194 23.82 7.84 15.38
CA PRO A 194 24.59 6.71 15.86
C PRO A 194 24.60 5.58 14.81
N ALA A 195 25.72 4.87 14.73
CA ALA A 195 25.99 3.89 13.67
C ALA A 195 24.81 2.92 13.48
N ALA A 196 24.22 2.44 14.57
CA ALA A 196 23.07 1.53 14.59
C ALA A 196 21.78 2.20 15.13
N PHE A 197 20.64 1.94 14.45
CA PHE A 197 19.32 2.40 14.87
C PHE A 197 18.29 1.27 15.07
N VAL A 198 18.68 0.02 14.83
CA VAL A 198 17.84 -1.17 15.02
C VAL A 198 18.39 -1.96 16.20
N ASP A 199 17.55 -2.20 17.21
CA ASP A 199 17.92 -3.00 18.38
C ASP A 199 17.96 -4.50 18.08
N ARG A 200 18.37 -5.31 19.07
CA ARG A 200 18.46 -6.78 18.95
C ARG A 200 17.13 -7.48 18.70
N PHE A 201 15.99 -6.81 18.86
CA PHE A 201 14.64 -7.31 18.62
C PHE A 201 14.09 -6.84 17.26
N GLY A 202 14.85 -6.07 16.48
CA GLY A 202 14.39 -5.52 15.21
C GLY A 202 13.56 -4.24 15.34
N GLN A 203 13.50 -3.63 16.54
CA GLN A 203 12.75 -2.40 16.80
C GLN A 203 13.65 -1.17 16.64
N TYR A 204 13.04 0.00 16.48
CA TYR A 204 13.76 1.27 16.45
C TYR A 204 14.31 1.60 17.85
N ASN A 205 15.62 1.81 17.98
CA ASN A 205 16.26 2.09 19.26
C ASN A 205 16.23 3.57 19.67
N GLY A 206 15.85 4.49 18.76
CA GLY A 206 15.94 5.93 18.98
C GLY A 206 14.69 6.58 19.60
N ALA A 207 13.69 5.79 19.97
CA ALA A 207 12.49 6.24 20.67
C ALA A 207 11.96 5.14 21.59
N ASP A 208 11.07 5.50 22.50
CA ASP A 208 10.32 4.57 23.34
C ASP A 208 8.81 4.76 23.15
N TRP A 209 8.01 3.72 23.37
CA TRP A 209 6.56 3.75 23.19
C TRP A 209 5.85 2.67 24.03
N PRO A 210 4.55 2.85 24.34
CA PRO A 210 3.78 1.81 25.01
C PRO A 210 3.82 0.48 24.27
N GLY A 211 4.29 -0.57 24.95
CA GLY A 211 4.39 -1.94 24.41
C GLY A 211 5.76 -2.31 23.84
N LYS A 212 6.72 -1.38 23.75
CA LYS A 212 8.09 -1.69 23.32
C LYS A 212 8.72 -2.78 24.18
N LEU A 213 9.41 -3.74 23.56
CA LEU A 213 10.16 -4.78 24.26
C LEU A 213 11.55 -4.25 24.65
N HIS A 214 11.91 -4.31 25.93
CA HIS A 214 13.23 -3.87 26.41
C HIS A 214 14.15 -5.04 26.80
N SER A 215 13.58 -6.16 27.28
CA SER A 215 14.33 -7.35 27.67
C SER A 215 13.61 -8.64 27.30
N GLU A 216 14.38 -9.71 27.07
CA GLU A 216 13.87 -11.08 26.89
C GLU A 216 13.09 -11.57 28.12
N ASP A 217 13.37 -11.02 29.31
CA ASP A 217 12.67 -11.35 30.56
C ASP A 217 11.18 -10.96 30.57
N GLU A 218 10.75 -10.14 29.60
CA GLU A 218 9.35 -9.75 29.45
C GLU A 218 8.49 -10.81 28.75
N PHE A 219 9.08 -11.73 27.98
CA PHE A 219 8.30 -12.72 27.20
C PHE A 219 7.37 -13.59 28.06
N PRO A 220 7.78 -14.12 29.23
CA PRO A 220 6.87 -14.86 30.10
C PRO A 220 5.67 -14.03 30.57
N LYS A 221 5.85 -12.72 30.77
CA LYS A 221 4.74 -11.82 31.13
C LYS A 221 3.81 -11.60 29.93
N ARG A 222 4.34 -11.40 28.73
CA ARG A 222 3.54 -11.25 27.49
C ARG A 222 2.68 -12.50 27.24
N ILE A 223 3.25 -13.70 27.40
CA ILE A 223 2.52 -14.97 27.30
C ILE A 223 1.36 -15.02 28.29
N ARG A 224 1.59 -14.72 29.58
CA ARG A 224 0.53 -14.73 30.60
C ARG A 224 -0.56 -13.70 30.32
N ASN A 225 -0.19 -12.50 29.88
CA ASN A 225 -1.16 -11.45 29.53
C ASN A 225 -2.05 -11.89 28.37
N GLU A 226 -1.48 -12.56 27.38
CA GLU A 226 -2.21 -13.09 26.23
C GLU A 226 -3.12 -14.27 26.60
N GLU A 227 -2.68 -15.16 27.50
CA GLU A 227 -3.53 -16.23 28.04
C GLU A 227 -4.72 -15.68 28.84
N GLN A 228 -4.49 -14.65 29.68
CA GLN A 228 -5.54 -13.95 30.40
C GLN A 228 -6.51 -13.25 29.43
N TYR A 229 -5.99 -12.69 28.35
CA TYR A 229 -6.82 -12.10 27.30
C TYR A 229 -7.77 -13.14 26.68
N PHE A 230 -7.30 -14.32 26.33
CA PHE A 230 -8.15 -15.39 25.77
C PHE A 230 -9.21 -15.88 26.75
N GLN A 231 -8.90 -15.94 28.04
CA GLN A 231 -9.87 -16.30 29.08
C GLN A 231 -10.99 -15.26 29.21
N ALA A 232 -10.65 -13.97 29.14
CA ALA A 232 -11.61 -12.88 29.18
C ALA A 232 -12.38 -12.71 27.85
N ASN A 233 -11.76 -13.10 26.74
CA ASN A 233 -12.26 -12.89 25.39
C ASN A 233 -12.28 -14.19 24.58
N PRO A 234 -13.14 -15.17 24.94
CA PRO A 234 -13.29 -16.39 24.16
C PRO A 234 -13.82 -16.08 22.73
N PRO A 235 -13.73 -17.05 21.80
CA PRO A 235 -14.38 -16.95 20.50
C PRO A 235 -15.82 -16.44 20.59
N LEU A 236 -16.24 -15.64 19.59
CA LEU A 236 -17.57 -15.06 19.57
C LEU A 236 -18.65 -16.17 19.58
N PRO A 237 -19.66 -16.11 20.47
CA PRO A 237 -20.56 -17.24 20.75
C PRO A 237 -21.59 -17.53 19.65
N ASP A 238 -21.82 -16.56 18.76
CA ASP A 238 -22.75 -16.62 17.62
C ASP A 238 -22.06 -17.15 16.34
N ARG A 239 -20.87 -17.76 16.49
CA ARG A 239 -20.11 -18.42 15.42
C ARG A 239 -20.28 -19.94 15.51
N ASP A 240 -20.45 -20.60 14.37
CA ASP A 240 -20.36 -22.06 14.28
C ASP A 240 -18.88 -22.51 14.21
N GLN A 241 -18.63 -23.80 13.92
CA GLN A 241 -17.25 -24.30 13.84
C GLN A 241 -16.44 -23.69 12.69
N TYR A 242 -17.08 -23.28 11.59
CA TYR A 242 -16.43 -22.64 10.45
C TYR A 242 -16.42 -21.11 10.59
N GLY A 243 -17.00 -20.53 11.64
CA GLY A 243 -17.11 -19.09 11.83
C GLY A 243 -18.32 -18.45 11.12
N GLY A 244 -19.25 -19.25 10.60
CA GLY A 244 -20.54 -18.84 10.07
C GLY A 244 -21.52 -18.41 11.15
N TRP A 245 -22.62 -17.78 10.73
CA TRP A 245 -23.62 -17.22 11.64
C TRP A 245 -24.51 -18.32 12.20
N LYS A 246 -24.17 -18.80 13.39
CA LYS A 246 -24.85 -19.91 14.07
C LYS A 246 -26.35 -19.64 14.29
N ASP A 247 -26.68 -18.39 14.62
CA ASP A 247 -28.05 -17.97 14.90
C ASP A 247 -28.79 -17.46 13.66
N GLY A 248 -28.10 -17.42 12.51
CA GLY A 248 -28.65 -17.03 11.23
C GLY A 248 -29.45 -18.13 10.52
N PRO A 249 -30.02 -17.82 9.34
CA PRO A 249 -30.71 -18.80 8.51
C PRO A 249 -29.88 -20.05 8.23
N GLN A 250 -30.54 -21.21 8.27
CA GLN A 250 -30.00 -22.49 7.84
C GLN A 250 -30.33 -22.71 6.36
N LEU A 251 -29.30 -22.81 5.53
CA LEU A 251 -29.40 -23.14 4.11
C LEU A 251 -28.96 -24.60 3.87
N GLU A 252 -28.95 -25.02 2.61
CA GLU A 252 -28.42 -26.34 2.24
C GLU A 252 -26.93 -26.46 2.61
N ALA A 253 -26.61 -27.46 3.42
CA ALA A 253 -25.27 -27.86 3.82
C ALA A 253 -24.65 -28.74 2.72
N THR A 254 -23.59 -28.25 2.08
CA THR A 254 -22.95 -28.96 0.95
C THR A 254 -21.60 -29.58 1.31
N GLY A 255 -21.15 -29.43 2.57
CA GLY A 255 -19.83 -29.88 3.02
C GLY A 255 -18.68 -29.04 2.48
N ARG A 256 -18.96 -27.90 1.84
CA ARG A 256 -17.97 -26.95 1.31
C ARG A 256 -18.54 -25.53 1.31
N PHE A 257 -17.65 -24.55 1.22
CA PHE A 257 -18.04 -23.17 1.00
C PHE A 257 -18.67 -22.98 -0.37
N ARG A 258 -19.69 -22.13 -0.45
CA ARG A 258 -20.35 -21.72 -1.70
C ARG A 258 -20.85 -20.29 -1.62
N VAL A 259 -21.29 -19.72 -2.74
CA VAL A 259 -21.94 -18.40 -2.79
C VAL A 259 -23.45 -18.56 -2.92
N GLN A 260 -24.22 -17.65 -2.31
CA GLN A 260 -25.65 -17.54 -2.51
C GLN A 260 -26.13 -16.12 -2.25
N LYS A 261 -27.08 -15.65 -3.06
CA LYS A 261 -27.81 -14.41 -2.76
C LYS A 261 -28.96 -14.75 -1.80
N GLN A 262 -28.96 -14.12 -0.63
CA GLN A 262 -29.98 -14.28 0.42
C GLN A 262 -30.53 -12.90 0.76
N ALA A 263 -31.85 -12.74 0.64
CA ALA A 263 -32.56 -11.47 0.88
C ALA A 263 -31.92 -10.27 0.15
N GLY A 264 -31.60 -10.45 -1.15
CA GLY A 264 -31.02 -9.39 -1.99
C GLY A 264 -29.53 -9.11 -1.79
N LYS A 265 -28.86 -9.76 -0.83
CA LYS A 265 -27.43 -9.60 -0.55
C LYS A 265 -26.66 -10.85 -0.92
N TRP A 266 -25.46 -10.69 -1.47
CA TRP A 266 -24.55 -11.81 -1.68
C TRP A 266 -23.97 -12.28 -0.35
N TRP A 267 -23.86 -13.59 -0.18
CA TRP A 267 -23.26 -14.22 0.99
C TRP A 267 -22.36 -15.35 0.55
N LEU A 268 -21.32 -15.63 1.34
CA LEU A 268 -20.78 -16.97 1.39
C LEU A 268 -21.70 -17.83 2.27
N VAL A 269 -21.69 -19.13 2.02
CA VAL A 269 -22.36 -20.12 2.84
C VAL A 269 -21.31 -21.16 3.19
N ASP A 270 -21.18 -21.46 4.48
CA ASP A 270 -20.19 -22.40 4.97
C ASP A 270 -20.59 -23.87 4.71
N PRO A 271 -19.72 -24.85 5.02
CA PRO A 271 -19.99 -26.26 4.81
C PRO A 271 -21.27 -26.78 5.49
N GLU A 272 -21.67 -26.19 6.62
CA GLU A 272 -22.87 -26.55 7.37
C GLU A 272 -24.12 -25.81 6.91
N GLY A 273 -24.01 -24.93 5.92
CA GLY A 273 -25.15 -24.20 5.38
C GLY A 273 -25.48 -22.92 6.16
N ARG A 274 -24.60 -22.42 7.02
CA ARG A 274 -24.79 -21.11 7.67
C ARG A 274 -24.25 -19.99 6.79
N LEU A 275 -24.87 -18.82 6.94
CA LEU A 275 -24.39 -17.61 6.28
C LEU A 275 -23.00 -17.25 6.80
N PHE A 276 -22.09 -16.94 5.89
CA PHE A 276 -20.70 -16.62 6.19
C PHE A 276 -20.30 -15.30 5.53
N TRP A 277 -19.52 -14.50 6.26
CA TRP A 277 -18.86 -13.31 5.75
C TRP A 277 -17.41 -13.38 6.15
N SER A 278 -16.51 -13.30 5.17
CA SER A 278 -15.09 -13.60 5.37
C SER A 278 -14.33 -12.39 5.92
N SER A 279 -14.18 -12.35 7.25
CA SER A 279 -13.31 -11.40 7.94
C SER A 279 -11.93 -12.03 8.07
N GLY A 280 -10.97 -11.54 7.29
CA GLY A 280 -9.69 -12.22 7.12
C GLY A 280 -8.45 -11.37 7.41
N ILE A 281 -7.33 -12.05 7.63
CA ILE A 281 -5.99 -11.46 7.73
C ILE A 281 -5.04 -12.23 6.82
N THR A 282 -4.28 -11.54 5.98
CA THR A 282 -3.29 -12.16 5.07
C THR A 282 -1.95 -12.39 5.78
N CYS A 283 -1.09 -13.22 5.17
CA CYS A 283 0.27 -13.50 5.63
C CYS A 283 0.34 -13.97 7.09
N VAL A 284 -0.56 -14.88 7.51
CA VAL A 284 -0.51 -15.51 8.83
C VAL A 284 0.64 -16.52 8.85
N ARG A 285 1.83 -16.03 9.21
CA ARG A 285 3.13 -16.73 9.24
C ARG A 285 4.12 -15.92 10.06
N PHE A 286 5.28 -16.49 10.40
CA PHE A 286 6.30 -15.84 11.24
C PHE A 286 7.56 -15.39 10.48
N ASN A 287 7.46 -15.04 9.20
CA ASN A 287 8.61 -14.54 8.44
C ASN A 287 8.52 -13.05 8.10
N ALA A 288 9.51 -12.28 8.54
CA ALA A 288 9.62 -10.83 8.36
C ALA A 288 11.07 -10.42 8.03
N GLU A 289 11.64 -11.07 7.02
CA GLU A 289 13.04 -10.91 6.63
C GLU A 289 13.38 -9.50 6.12
N THR A 290 14.49 -8.94 6.61
CA THR A 290 15.08 -7.67 6.13
C THR A 290 16.40 -7.89 5.44
N ILE A 291 16.73 -7.03 4.46
CA ILE A 291 18.07 -6.99 3.87
C ILE A 291 19.07 -6.45 4.89
N VAL A 292 20.11 -7.23 5.19
CA VAL A 292 21.23 -6.83 6.06
C VAL A 292 22.54 -6.62 5.31
N ALA A 293 22.72 -7.27 4.16
CA ALA A 293 23.94 -7.13 3.37
C ALA A 293 24.18 -5.68 2.93
N GLY A 294 25.37 -5.15 3.23
CA GLY A 294 25.75 -3.75 2.95
C GLY A 294 25.05 -2.73 3.86
N ARG A 295 24.38 -3.21 4.90
CA ARG A 295 23.56 -2.43 5.84
C ARG A 295 23.84 -2.78 7.29
N GLU A 296 24.88 -3.60 7.55
CA GLU A 296 25.22 -4.18 8.84
C GLU A 296 25.40 -3.09 9.92
N GLN A 297 25.94 -1.93 9.54
CA GLN A 297 26.14 -0.81 10.47
C GLN A 297 24.86 -0.36 11.16
N TYR A 298 23.68 -0.51 10.53
CA TYR A 298 22.41 -0.02 11.07
C TYR A 298 21.83 -0.88 12.19
N PHE A 299 22.41 -2.06 12.44
CA PHE A 299 21.92 -3.03 13.42
C PHE A 299 22.87 -3.07 14.62
N GLU A 300 22.35 -2.88 15.83
CA GLU A 300 23.13 -3.03 17.07
C GLU A 300 23.63 -4.46 17.24
N TRP A 301 22.87 -5.41 16.69
CA TRP A 301 23.15 -6.82 16.82
C TRP A 301 22.75 -7.59 15.55
N LEU A 302 23.68 -8.43 15.13
CA LEU A 302 23.52 -9.46 14.11
C LEU A 302 24.29 -10.70 14.61
N PRO A 303 23.71 -11.92 14.55
CA PRO A 303 24.37 -13.09 15.12
C PRO A 303 25.67 -13.44 14.39
N ALA A 304 26.72 -13.77 15.17
CA ALA A 304 27.90 -14.43 14.62
C ALA A 304 27.56 -15.81 14.03
N THR A 305 28.41 -16.35 13.18
CA THR A 305 28.14 -17.62 12.45
C THR A 305 27.98 -18.85 13.35
N ASP A 306 28.60 -18.82 14.54
CA ASP A 306 28.50 -19.86 15.57
C ASP A 306 27.34 -19.64 16.56
N ASN A 307 26.65 -18.50 16.47
CA ASN A 307 25.48 -18.21 17.28
C ASN A 307 24.28 -19.05 16.81
N PRO A 308 23.48 -19.65 17.72
CA PRO A 308 22.29 -20.43 17.35
C PRO A 308 21.30 -19.67 16.46
N PHE A 309 21.21 -18.33 16.59
CA PHE A 309 20.35 -17.47 15.77
C PHE A 309 20.87 -17.26 14.35
N ALA A 310 22.10 -17.68 14.01
CA ALA A 310 22.58 -17.66 12.63
C ALA A 310 21.70 -18.50 11.69
N ARG A 311 20.90 -19.44 12.23
CA ARG A 311 19.89 -20.21 11.49
C ARG A 311 18.80 -19.36 10.84
N PHE A 312 18.63 -18.11 11.28
CA PHE A 312 17.64 -17.16 10.77
C PHE A 312 18.22 -16.21 9.71
N TYR A 313 19.47 -16.42 9.27
CA TYR A 313 19.95 -15.84 8.03
C TYR A 313 19.42 -16.62 6.83
N THR A 314 18.97 -15.89 5.81
CA THR A 314 18.63 -16.45 4.51
C THR A 314 19.32 -15.68 3.40
N ALA A 315 19.24 -16.22 2.18
CA ALA A 315 19.94 -15.74 0.97
C ALA A 315 21.49 -15.77 1.05
N PRO A 316 22.19 -15.72 -0.12
CA PRO A 316 23.65 -15.71 -0.16
C PRO A 316 24.25 -14.42 0.47
N PRO A 317 25.53 -14.42 0.89
CA PRO A 317 26.16 -13.31 1.60
C PRO A 317 26.01 -11.92 0.94
N ASN A 318 26.08 -11.84 -0.39
CA ASN A 318 25.96 -10.58 -1.13
C ASN A 318 24.53 -10.00 -1.17
N ARG A 319 23.53 -10.76 -0.71
CA ARG A 319 22.11 -10.37 -0.61
C ARG A 319 21.49 -10.88 0.69
N ARG A 320 22.32 -11.06 1.72
CA ARG A 320 21.95 -11.70 2.98
C ARG A 320 20.74 -10.99 3.61
N LEU A 321 19.77 -11.79 4.00
CA LEU A 321 18.58 -11.38 4.73
C LEU A 321 18.63 -11.95 6.15
N PHE A 322 17.98 -11.29 7.10
CA PHE A 322 17.85 -11.76 8.47
C PHE A 322 16.43 -11.52 9.00
N ASP A 323 15.93 -12.44 9.82
CA ASP A 323 14.56 -12.41 10.33
C ASP A 323 14.50 -12.19 11.84
N PHE A 324 14.37 -10.93 12.26
CA PHE A 324 14.22 -10.58 13.67
C PHE A 324 12.91 -11.10 14.28
N PHE A 325 11.83 -11.15 13.50
CA PHE A 325 10.54 -11.65 13.98
C PHE A 325 10.64 -13.13 14.33
N ALA A 326 11.20 -13.96 13.43
CA ALA A 326 11.41 -15.38 13.69
C ALA A 326 12.32 -15.62 14.90
N VAL A 327 13.35 -14.80 15.10
CA VAL A 327 14.19 -14.82 16.31
C VAL A 327 13.38 -14.48 17.55
N ASN A 328 12.49 -13.50 17.51
CA ASN A 328 11.64 -13.13 18.65
C ASN A 328 10.60 -14.21 18.96
N VAL A 329 10.03 -14.86 17.94
CA VAL A 329 9.15 -16.04 18.11
C VAL A 329 9.92 -17.17 18.79
N TYR A 330 11.18 -17.43 18.39
CA TYR A 330 12.04 -18.38 19.07
C TYR A 330 12.33 -17.99 20.52
N ARG A 331 12.70 -16.72 20.78
CA ARG A 331 12.93 -16.22 22.14
C ARG A 331 11.70 -16.38 23.03
N LYS A 332 10.50 -16.14 22.49
CA LYS A 332 9.23 -16.22 23.21
C LYS A 332 8.83 -17.66 23.53
N TYR A 333 9.03 -18.60 22.61
CA TYR A 333 8.45 -19.95 22.70
C TYR A 333 9.46 -21.11 22.81
N GLY A 334 10.75 -20.85 22.69
CA GLY A 334 11.81 -21.87 22.79
C GLY A 334 11.89 -22.79 21.58
N ASP A 335 12.34 -24.03 21.77
CA ASP A 335 12.64 -24.95 20.66
C ASP A 335 11.40 -25.33 19.81
N ASP A 336 10.21 -25.34 20.41
CA ASP A 336 8.93 -25.64 19.74
C ASP A 336 8.23 -24.39 19.18
N PHE A 337 9.00 -23.33 18.89
CA PHE A 337 8.45 -22.02 18.59
C PHE A 337 7.45 -21.98 17.44
N ALA A 338 7.68 -22.75 16.37
CA ALA A 338 6.80 -22.74 15.20
C ALA A 338 5.41 -23.28 15.54
N ASN A 339 5.32 -24.42 16.23
CA ASN A 339 4.04 -25.00 16.63
C ASN A 339 3.32 -24.12 17.66
N ARG A 340 4.05 -23.59 18.64
CA ARG A 340 3.50 -22.68 19.66
C ARG A 340 2.96 -21.40 19.04
N PHE A 341 3.69 -20.80 18.10
CA PHE A 341 3.24 -19.62 17.37
C PHE A 341 1.93 -19.89 16.62
N TYR A 342 1.84 -20.98 15.87
CA TYR A 342 0.62 -21.29 15.13
C TYR A 342 -0.55 -21.67 16.06
N ASP A 343 -0.31 -22.40 17.16
CA ASP A 343 -1.36 -22.69 18.15
C ASP A 343 -1.92 -21.42 18.80
N VAL A 344 -1.04 -20.50 19.22
CA VAL A 344 -1.45 -19.19 19.77
C VAL A 344 -2.17 -18.36 18.71
N THR A 345 -1.67 -18.35 17.47
CA THR A 345 -2.31 -17.64 16.37
C THR A 345 -3.72 -18.18 16.08
N MET A 346 -3.94 -19.50 16.16
CA MET A 346 -5.28 -20.09 16.03
C MET A 346 -6.21 -19.79 17.21
N LYS A 347 -5.70 -19.28 18.34
CA LYS A 347 -6.51 -18.72 19.43
C LYS A 347 -6.80 -17.24 19.22
N ARG A 348 -5.81 -16.48 18.74
CA ARG A 348 -5.92 -15.05 18.42
C ARG A 348 -7.06 -14.77 17.45
N LEU A 349 -7.05 -15.40 16.27
CA LEU A 349 -8.02 -15.10 15.21
C LEU A 349 -9.48 -15.18 15.70
N PRO A 350 -9.99 -16.31 16.23
CA PRO A 350 -11.37 -16.38 16.70
C PRO A 350 -11.63 -15.53 17.95
N SER A 351 -10.66 -15.33 18.84
CA SER A 351 -10.78 -14.40 19.97
C SER A 351 -11.00 -12.95 19.49
N TRP A 352 -10.36 -12.55 18.39
CA TRP A 352 -10.57 -11.25 17.74
C TRP A 352 -11.78 -11.22 16.81
N GLY A 353 -12.55 -12.32 16.73
CA GLY A 353 -13.67 -12.48 15.80
C GLY A 353 -13.28 -12.62 14.33
N ILE A 354 -11.99 -12.74 14.01
CA ILE A 354 -11.49 -13.05 12.68
C ILE A 354 -11.76 -14.52 12.38
N ASN A 355 -12.43 -14.79 11.26
CA ASN A 355 -12.89 -16.12 10.88
C ASN A 355 -12.25 -16.65 9.59
N THR A 356 -11.26 -15.96 9.02
CA THR A 356 -10.59 -16.41 7.79
C THR A 356 -9.08 -16.16 7.84
N ILE A 357 -8.30 -17.20 7.53
CA ILE A 357 -6.88 -17.10 7.19
C ILE A 357 -6.78 -16.69 5.71
N GLY A 358 -6.43 -15.43 5.48
CA GLY A 358 -6.32 -14.83 4.16
C GLY A 358 -5.08 -15.29 3.38
N ASN A 359 -4.90 -14.67 2.23
CA ASN A 359 -3.89 -15.05 1.24
C ASN A 359 -2.45 -15.03 1.82
N TRP A 360 -1.53 -15.80 1.21
CA TRP A 360 -0.09 -15.87 1.59
C TRP A 360 0.24 -16.31 3.02
N SER A 361 -0.71 -16.91 3.72
CA SER A 361 -0.47 -17.54 5.02
C SER A 361 0.31 -18.84 4.87
N ALA A 362 0.89 -19.35 5.97
CA ALA A 362 1.73 -20.54 5.93
C ALA A 362 0.88 -21.84 5.90
N PRO A 363 1.31 -22.90 5.20
CA PRO A 363 0.59 -24.17 5.14
C PRO A 363 0.28 -24.80 6.50
N GLU A 364 1.12 -24.57 7.51
CA GLU A 364 0.90 -25.01 8.88
C GLU A 364 -0.41 -24.47 9.46
N THR A 365 -0.80 -23.24 9.11
CA THR A 365 -2.08 -22.67 9.57
C THR A 365 -3.29 -23.41 8.99
N TRP A 366 -3.20 -23.84 7.73
CA TRP A 366 -4.28 -24.55 7.03
C TRP A 366 -4.45 -25.97 7.56
N ARG A 367 -3.33 -26.68 7.78
CA ARG A 367 -3.32 -28.06 8.31
C ARG A 367 -3.94 -28.19 9.70
N LEU A 368 -4.00 -27.11 10.46
CA LEU A 368 -4.62 -27.12 11.79
C LEU A 368 -6.15 -27.26 11.73
N ARG A 369 -6.81 -26.90 10.63
CA ARG A 369 -8.27 -27.04 10.43
C ARG A 369 -9.08 -26.48 11.61
N ARG A 370 -8.75 -25.25 12.01
CA ARG A 370 -9.40 -24.52 13.12
C ARG A 370 -10.06 -23.21 12.68
N VAL A 371 -9.60 -22.65 11.56
CA VAL A 371 -10.12 -21.42 10.96
C VAL A 371 -10.13 -21.64 9.44
N PRO A 372 -11.21 -21.30 8.73
CA PRO A 372 -11.24 -21.38 7.28
C PRO A 372 -10.09 -20.62 6.62
N TYR A 373 -9.62 -21.09 5.47
CA TYR A 373 -8.46 -20.51 4.81
C TYR A 373 -8.61 -20.40 3.30
N THR A 374 -7.80 -19.52 2.71
CA THR A 374 -7.63 -19.40 1.26
C THR A 374 -6.26 -19.87 0.81
N LEU A 375 -6.17 -20.44 -0.39
CA LEU A 375 -4.89 -20.85 -0.98
C LEU A 375 -4.35 -19.80 -1.98
N PRO A 376 -3.09 -19.36 -1.84
CA PRO A 376 -2.38 -18.62 -2.88
C PRO A 376 -1.84 -19.58 -3.94
N ILE A 377 -2.20 -19.38 -5.21
CA ILE A 377 -1.56 -20.06 -6.33
C ILE A 377 -0.87 -19.02 -7.22
N ASN A 378 0.43 -19.18 -7.40
CA ASN A 378 1.22 -18.41 -8.36
C ASN A 378 1.89 -19.36 -9.34
N VAL A 379 2.13 -18.90 -10.56
CA VAL A 379 2.74 -19.72 -11.62
C VAL A 379 4.09 -19.12 -12.01
N PRO A 380 5.19 -19.47 -11.31
CA PRO A 380 6.51 -18.94 -11.60
C PRO A 380 7.11 -19.57 -12.86
N GLY A 381 8.04 -18.85 -13.51
CA GLY A 381 8.88 -19.40 -14.58
C GLY A 381 8.16 -19.64 -15.92
N VAL A 382 6.96 -19.08 -16.10
CA VAL A 382 6.23 -19.14 -17.37
C VAL A 382 6.58 -17.97 -18.28
N PRO A 383 6.42 -18.11 -19.61
CA PRO A 383 6.55 -16.99 -20.53
C PRO A 383 5.65 -15.82 -20.14
N MET A 384 6.22 -14.63 -20.18
CA MET A 384 5.57 -13.38 -19.76
C MET A 384 5.91 -12.27 -20.75
N PHE A 385 4.97 -11.38 -20.99
CA PHE A 385 5.17 -10.19 -21.82
C PHE A 385 5.07 -8.92 -20.96
N VAL A 386 5.71 -7.84 -21.45
CA VAL A 386 5.66 -6.55 -20.76
C VAL A 386 4.26 -5.98 -20.92
N ALA A 387 3.60 -5.73 -19.80
CA ALA A 387 2.23 -5.21 -19.76
C ALA A 387 2.15 -3.80 -19.18
N THR A 388 3.20 -3.30 -18.52
CA THR A 388 3.42 -1.85 -18.35
C THR A 388 4.91 -1.54 -18.27
N SER A 389 5.31 -0.32 -18.63
CA SER A 389 6.60 0.26 -18.26
C SER A 389 6.42 1.70 -17.80
N ARG A 390 6.98 2.05 -16.64
CA ARG A 390 6.92 3.41 -16.08
C ARG A 390 8.24 3.79 -15.43
N LEU A 391 8.67 5.04 -15.59
CA LEU A 391 9.75 5.59 -14.79
C LEU A 391 9.24 5.90 -13.37
N LYS A 392 9.81 5.24 -12.36
CA LYS A 392 9.58 5.56 -10.94
C LYS A 392 10.93 5.88 -10.30
N ALA A 393 11.05 7.11 -9.79
CA ALA A 393 12.31 7.64 -9.25
C ALA A 393 13.50 7.52 -10.25
N GLY A 394 13.25 7.83 -11.52
CA GLY A 394 14.28 7.78 -12.58
C GLY A 394 14.64 6.38 -13.08
N LEU A 395 14.05 5.32 -12.53
CA LEU A 395 14.27 3.93 -12.97
C LEU A 395 13.06 3.38 -13.70
N GLU A 396 13.31 2.71 -14.82
CA GLU A 396 12.26 1.98 -15.55
C GLU A 396 11.78 0.79 -14.72
N LYS A 397 10.48 0.78 -14.40
CA LYS A 397 9.79 -0.34 -13.76
C LYS A 397 8.85 -0.97 -14.76
N LYS A 398 9.22 -2.16 -15.23
CA LYS A 398 8.35 -3.02 -16.05
C LYS A 398 7.46 -3.87 -15.15
N LYS A 399 6.16 -3.91 -15.44
CA LYS A 399 5.27 -4.98 -14.96
C LYS A 399 5.02 -5.95 -16.09
N TRP A 400 4.87 -7.20 -15.71
CA TRP A 400 4.81 -8.33 -16.62
C TRP A 400 3.49 -9.06 -16.45
N PHE A 401 3.01 -9.67 -17.54
CA PHE A 401 1.78 -10.44 -17.57
C PHE A 401 2.06 -11.84 -18.15
N PRO A 402 1.56 -12.93 -17.53
CA PRO A 402 1.77 -14.29 -18.01
C PRO A 402 1.07 -14.51 -19.36
N ASP A 403 1.70 -15.23 -20.29
CA ASP A 403 1.04 -15.63 -21.53
C ASP A 403 -0.02 -16.71 -21.25
N PRO A 404 -1.34 -16.42 -21.34
CA PRO A 404 -2.34 -17.43 -21.05
C PRO A 404 -2.59 -18.39 -22.23
N PHE A 405 -2.02 -18.11 -23.40
CA PHE A 405 -2.08 -18.97 -24.59
C PHE A 405 -0.93 -19.98 -24.64
N ASP A 406 0.17 -19.72 -23.94
CA ASP A 406 1.29 -20.66 -23.86
C ASP A 406 0.90 -21.91 -23.04
N PRO A 407 1.05 -23.13 -23.58
CA PRO A 407 0.74 -24.37 -22.85
C PRO A 407 1.48 -24.52 -21.52
N LYS A 408 2.65 -23.90 -21.36
CA LYS A 408 3.42 -23.89 -20.10
C LYS A 408 2.68 -23.15 -18.99
N PHE A 409 1.83 -22.17 -19.31
CA PHE A 409 1.00 -21.51 -18.30
C PHE A 409 0.03 -22.50 -17.67
N ARG A 410 -0.72 -23.26 -18.48
CA ARG A 410 -1.62 -24.32 -17.98
C ARG A 410 -0.83 -25.39 -17.21
N ALA A 411 0.25 -25.89 -17.77
CA ALA A 411 1.04 -26.94 -17.14
C ALA A 411 1.62 -26.49 -15.78
N GLY A 412 2.14 -25.27 -15.70
CA GLY A 412 2.63 -24.69 -14.47
C GLY A 412 1.50 -24.49 -13.44
N LEU A 413 0.33 -24.01 -13.88
CA LEU A 413 -0.82 -23.85 -12.99
C LEU A 413 -1.29 -25.19 -12.42
N GLU A 414 -1.48 -26.20 -13.27
CA GLU A 414 -1.86 -27.55 -12.83
C GLU A 414 -0.82 -28.17 -11.90
N GLN A 415 0.48 -27.94 -12.14
CA GLN A 415 1.55 -28.38 -11.25
C GLN A 415 1.41 -27.74 -9.85
N GLN A 416 1.16 -26.43 -9.78
CA GLN A 416 1.04 -25.71 -8.51
C GLN A 416 -0.22 -26.13 -7.74
N LEU A 417 -1.33 -26.36 -8.44
CA LEU A 417 -2.55 -26.91 -7.84
C LEU A 417 -2.35 -28.36 -7.37
N ALA A 418 -1.68 -29.20 -8.16
CA ALA A 418 -1.36 -30.57 -7.78
C ALA A 418 -0.46 -30.64 -6.53
N ALA A 419 0.46 -29.69 -6.36
CA ALA A 419 1.29 -29.59 -5.17
C ALA A 419 0.48 -29.34 -3.87
N GLN A 420 -0.77 -28.86 -3.98
CA GLN A 420 -1.68 -28.61 -2.87
C GLN A 420 -2.69 -29.76 -2.66
N ALA A 421 -2.49 -30.92 -3.28
CA ALA A 421 -3.46 -32.02 -3.26
C ALA A 421 -3.87 -32.51 -1.86
N GLU A 422 -3.06 -32.26 -0.82
CA GLU A 422 -3.40 -32.56 0.58
C GLU A 422 -4.69 -31.84 1.06
N PHE A 423 -5.03 -30.71 0.46
CA PHE A 423 -6.20 -29.89 0.81
C PHE A 423 -7.43 -30.15 -0.06
N LYS A 424 -7.36 -31.13 -0.98
CA LYS A 424 -8.48 -31.46 -1.86
C LYS A 424 -9.65 -32.01 -1.05
N GLY A 425 -10.82 -31.37 -1.15
CA GLY A 425 -12.02 -31.76 -0.40
C GLY A 425 -11.98 -31.38 1.09
N ASP A 426 -11.03 -30.56 1.51
CA ASP A 426 -10.99 -30.02 2.87
C ASP A 426 -12.15 -29.03 3.07
N PRO A 427 -13.08 -29.25 4.02
CA PRO A 427 -14.22 -28.35 4.24
C PRO A 427 -13.78 -26.97 4.75
N TRP A 428 -12.56 -26.84 5.29
CA TRP A 428 -12.02 -25.56 5.77
C TRP A 428 -11.44 -24.69 4.64
N LEU A 429 -11.25 -25.25 3.44
CA LEU A 429 -10.79 -24.50 2.28
C LEU A 429 -11.94 -23.65 1.72
N LEU A 430 -11.87 -22.35 1.96
CA LEU A 430 -12.84 -21.38 1.45
C LEU A 430 -12.72 -21.22 -0.06
N GLY A 431 -11.50 -21.06 -0.57
CA GLY A 431 -11.29 -20.82 -1.99
C GLY A 431 -9.83 -20.61 -2.38
N VAL A 432 -9.60 -20.44 -3.67
CA VAL A 432 -8.27 -20.28 -4.27
C VAL A 432 -8.15 -18.93 -4.98
N PHE A 433 -7.12 -18.17 -4.62
CA PHE A 433 -6.66 -17.02 -5.41
C PHE A 433 -5.59 -17.48 -6.41
N ILE A 434 -5.73 -17.10 -7.68
CA ILE A 434 -4.72 -17.39 -8.71
C ILE A 434 -4.11 -16.06 -9.17
N HIS A 435 -2.81 -15.91 -8.95
CA HIS A 435 -2.04 -14.68 -9.08
C HIS A 435 -2.54 -13.55 -8.16
N ASN A 436 -1.90 -12.38 -8.30
CA ASN A 436 -2.16 -11.20 -7.49
C ASN A 436 -1.74 -9.94 -8.26
N GLU A 437 -2.61 -8.94 -8.35
CA GLU A 437 -2.31 -7.60 -8.89
C GLU A 437 -1.66 -7.60 -10.28
N LEU A 438 -2.10 -8.51 -11.16
CA LEU A 438 -1.67 -8.51 -12.55
C LEU A 438 -1.95 -7.14 -13.20
N PRO A 439 -1.06 -6.66 -14.09
CA PRO A 439 -1.17 -5.35 -14.71
C PRO A 439 -2.24 -5.34 -15.82
N TRP A 440 -3.52 -5.39 -15.46
CA TRP A 440 -4.64 -5.41 -16.41
C TRP A 440 -4.84 -4.10 -17.17
N THR A 441 -4.13 -3.02 -16.84
CA THR A 441 -4.17 -1.77 -17.62
C THR A 441 -2.87 -1.00 -17.44
N LEU A 442 -2.60 -0.03 -18.32
CA LEU A 442 -1.42 0.81 -18.27
C LEU A 442 -1.42 1.84 -17.13
N GLY A 443 -2.48 1.89 -16.33
CA GLY A 443 -2.63 2.71 -15.13
C GLY A 443 -3.04 4.17 -15.40
N SER A 444 -3.78 4.42 -16.48
CA SER A 444 -4.59 5.65 -16.62
C SER A 444 -6.04 5.32 -16.22
N PRO A 445 -6.77 6.24 -15.55
CA PRO A 445 -8.16 6.00 -15.16
C PRO A 445 -9.06 5.75 -16.37
N TRP A 446 -10.01 4.82 -16.24
CA TRP A 446 -11.06 4.54 -17.23
C TRP A 446 -11.91 5.78 -17.58
N GLN A 447 -12.00 6.76 -16.69
CA GLN A 447 -12.86 7.95 -16.85
C GLN A 447 -12.26 9.09 -17.69
N SER A 448 -11.00 9.02 -18.13
CA SER A 448 -10.47 10.06 -19.03
C SER A 448 -10.76 9.72 -20.49
N ALA A 449 -11.94 10.11 -20.99
CA ALA A 449 -12.39 9.90 -22.38
C ALA A 449 -11.41 10.42 -23.46
N ASN A 450 -10.45 11.28 -23.09
CA ASN A 450 -9.44 11.85 -23.99
C ASN A 450 -8.07 11.14 -23.96
N GLN A 451 -7.85 10.16 -23.08
CA GLN A 451 -6.65 9.33 -23.10
C GLN A 451 -7.07 7.92 -23.45
N ALA A 452 -6.93 7.52 -24.72
CA ALA A 452 -7.09 6.12 -25.10
C ALA A 452 -6.05 5.31 -24.30
N PRO A 453 -6.44 4.50 -23.30
CA PRO A 453 -5.45 3.71 -22.58
C PRO A 453 -4.81 2.76 -23.59
N ALA A 454 -3.48 2.69 -23.62
CA ALA A 454 -2.84 1.56 -24.27
C ALA A 454 -3.14 0.34 -23.38
N GLY A 455 -3.99 -0.53 -23.90
CA GLY A 455 -4.33 -1.78 -23.28
C GLY A 455 -3.17 -2.80 -23.27
N ILE A 456 -3.30 -3.88 -22.49
CA ILE A 456 -2.29 -4.96 -22.48
C ILE A 456 -2.14 -5.64 -23.84
N ALA A 457 -3.21 -5.64 -24.65
CA ALA A 457 -3.19 -6.16 -26.02
C ALA A 457 -2.27 -5.32 -26.92
N ALA A 458 -2.31 -3.99 -26.80
CA ALA A 458 -1.44 -3.11 -27.58
C ALA A 458 0.03 -3.36 -27.23
N LEU A 459 0.36 -3.54 -25.95
CA LEU A 459 1.73 -3.83 -25.53
C LEU A 459 2.21 -5.21 -25.95
N CYS A 460 1.34 -6.23 -25.88
CA CYS A 460 1.66 -7.53 -26.44
C CYS A 460 1.99 -7.42 -27.94
N LEU A 461 1.23 -6.64 -28.71
CA LEU A 461 1.54 -6.39 -30.12
C LEU A 461 2.85 -5.59 -30.31
N GLN A 462 3.14 -4.65 -29.43
CA GLN A 462 4.29 -3.75 -29.58
C GLN A 462 5.63 -4.34 -29.15
N GLU A 463 5.63 -5.21 -28.14
CA GLU A 463 6.84 -5.66 -27.44
C GLU A 463 7.15 -7.14 -27.67
N SER A 464 6.17 -7.95 -28.09
CA SER A 464 6.36 -9.37 -28.35
C SER A 464 6.50 -9.67 -29.85
N ASP A 465 7.33 -10.66 -30.15
CA ASP A 465 7.46 -11.22 -31.49
C ASP A 465 6.51 -12.40 -31.73
N GLY A 466 6.48 -12.86 -32.97
CA GLY A 466 5.57 -13.91 -33.44
C GLY A 466 5.87 -15.30 -32.90
N SER A 467 6.90 -15.50 -32.07
CA SER A 467 7.10 -16.75 -31.33
C SER A 467 6.22 -16.84 -30.08
N PHE A 468 5.76 -15.69 -29.58
CA PHE A 468 4.94 -15.59 -28.38
C PHE A 468 3.48 -15.97 -28.68
N GLN A 469 2.90 -16.87 -27.88
CA GLN A 469 1.61 -17.48 -28.19
C GLN A 469 0.46 -16.47 -28.06
N ALA A 470 0.53 -15.54 -27.10
CA ALA A 470 -0.42 -14.44 -27.02
C ALA A 470 -0.38 -13.58 -28.30
N LYS A 471 0.81 -13.20 -28.79
CA LYS A 471 0.95 -12.41 -30.02
C LYS A 471 0.33 -13.13 -31.22
N GLN A 472 0.58 -14.44 -31.36
CA GLN A 472 -0.03 -15.25 -32.43
C GLN A 472 -1.56 -15.24 -32.34
N ALA A 473 -2.12 -15.47 -31.15
CA ALA A 473 -3.57 -15.45 -30.95
C ALA A 473 -4.21 -14.09 -31.29
N LEU A 474 -3.55 -12.99 -30.93
CA LEU A 474 -4.03 -11.64 -31.28
C LEU A 474 -3.98 -11.41 -32.80
N LEU A 475 -2.92 -11.85 -33.47
CA LEU A 475 -2.81 -11.74 -34.93
C LEU A 475 -3.83 -12.60 -35.66
N ASP A 476 -4.15 -13.79 -35.14
CA ASP A 476 -5.15 -14.66 -35.73
C ASP A 476 -6.56 -14.08 -35.61
N TRP A 477 -6.87 -13.45 -34.47
CA TRP A 477 -8.10 -12.66 -34.32
C TRP A 477 -8.14 -11.50 -35.34
N LEU A 478 -7.03 -10.77 -35.52
CA LEU A 478 -6.95 -9.68 -36.48
C LEU A 478 -7.09 -10.15 -37.93
N LYS A 479 -6.49 -11.28 -38.32
CA LYS A 479 -6.63 -11.88 -39.66
C LYS A 479 -8.05 -12.36 -39.92
N ALA A 480 -8.73 -12.88 -38.90
CA ALA A 480 -10.13 -13.29 -39.03
C ALA A 480 -11.05 -12.10 -39.31
N LYS A 481 -10.77 -10.95 -38.68
CA LYS A 481 -11.54 -9.71 -38.87
C LYS A 481 -11.15 -8.95 -40.15
N TYR A 482 -9.85 -8.92 -40.46
CA TYR A 482 -9.26 -8.22 -41.60
C TYR A 482 -8.56 -9.23 -42.50
N PRO A 483 -9.20 -9.71 -43.57
CA PRO A 483 -8.60 -10.74 -44.43
C PRO A 483 -7.28 -10.31 -45.08
N THR A 484 -7.07 -9.01 -45.29
CA THR A 484 -5.83 -8.45 -45.85
C THR A 484 -5.16 -7.45 -44.90
N ILE A 485 -3.83 -7.35 -44.95
CA ILE A 485 -3.09 -6.35 -44.16
C ILE A 485 -3.49 -4.92 -44.55
N ALA A 486 -3.93 -4.70 -45.79
CA ALA A 486 -4.40 -3.40 -46.27
C ALA A 486 -5.69 -2.98 -45.55
N ASP A 487 -6.56 -3.92 -45.19
CA ASP A 487 -7.78 -3.63 -44.44
C ASP A 487 -7.47 -3.26 -42.98
N LEU A 488 -6.51 -3.96 -42.35
CA LEU A 488 -6.00 -3.58 -41.03
C LEU A 488 -5.37 -2.18 -41.07
N ASN A 489 -4.49 -1.92 -42.04
CA ASN A 489 -3.83 -0.63 -42.22
C ASN A 489 -4.83 0.52 -42.36
N ARG A 490 -5.90 0.31 -43.13
CA ARG A 490 -6.99 1.27 -43.29
C ARG A 490 -7.75 1.50 -41.98
N ALA A 491 -8.05 0.41 -41.26
CA ALA A 491 -8.80 0.47 -40.00
C ALA A 491 -8.00 1.15 -38.88
N TRP A 492 -6.70 0.86 -38.76
CA TRP A 492 -5.86 1.31 -37.63
C TRP A 492 -4.99 2.53 -37.96
N GLY A 493 -4.92 2.93 -39.23
CA GLY A 493 -4.02 3.99 -39.68
C GLY A 493 -2.55 3.56 -39.67
N THR A 494 -2.26 2.27 -39.83
CA THR A 494 -0.91 1.70 -39.88
C THR A 494 -0.39 1.56 -41.32
N GLN A 495 0.88 1.20 -41.47
CA GLN A 495 1.54 0.97 -42.78
C GLN A 495 2.36 -0.33 -42.75
N LEU A 496 1.80 -1.40 -42.19
CA LEU A 496 2.44 -2.71 -42.14
C LEU A 496 2.48 -3.32 -43.55
N ALA A 497 3.64 -3.84 -43.97
CA ALA A 497 3.82 -4.36 -45.33
C ALA A 497 3.01 -5.64 -45.57
N ASP A 498 2.99 -6.53 -44.58
CA ASP A 498 2.35 -7.84 -44.61
C ASP A 498 2.13 -8.36 -43.18
N TRP A 499 1.50 -9.54 -43.08
CA TRP A 499 1.28 -10.22 -41.80
C TRP A 499 2.56 -10.74 -41.14
N GLU A 500 3.63 -10.98 -41.92
CA GLU A 500 4.93 -11.39 -41.39
C GLU A 500 5.59 -10.24 -40.63
N THR A 501 5.52 -9.03 -41.17
CA THR A 501 5.93 -7.79 -40.52
C THR A 501 5.10 -7.53 -39.26
N ALA A 502 3.79 -7.79 -39.28
CA ALA A 502 2.93 -7.67 -38.10
C ALA A 502 3.27 -8.70 -36.99
N ALA A 503 3.90 -9.81 -37.35
CA ALA A 503 4.39 -10.81 -36.41
C ALA A 503 5.61 -10.32 -35.63
N ALA A 504 6.43 -9.43 -36.19
CA ALA A 504 7.47 -8.74 -35.44
C ALA A 504 6.88 -7.68 -34.46
N PRO A 505 7.65 -7.23 -33.46
CA PRO A 505 7.30 -6.07 -32.64
C PRO A 505 7.09 -4.82 -33.51
N PHE A 506 5.96 -4.13 -33.37
CA PHE A 506 5.67 -2.89 -34.11
C PHE A 506 5.02 -1.84 -33.20
N GLN A 507 5.36 -0.56 -33.37
CA GLN A 507 4.88 0.50 -32.48
C GLN A 507 3.58 1.14 -32.99
N LEU A 508 2.63 1.39 -32.08
CA LEU A 508 1.45 2.19 -32.35
C LEU A 508 1.63 3.61 -31.77
N THR A 509 1.26 4.63 -32.54
CA THR A 509 1.13 5.99 -32.03
C THR A 509 -0.12 6.14 -31.16
N ALA A 510 -0.21 7.22 -30.37
CA ALA A 510 -1.42 7.49 -29.58
C ALA A 510 -2.67 7.65 -30.47
N GLY A 511 -2.53 8.26 -31.65
CA GLY A 511 -3.61 8.40 -32.62
C GLY A 511 -4.07 7.04 -33.17
N GLN A 512 -3.13 6.18 -33.56
CA GLN A 512 -3.44 4.82 -34.04
C GLN A 512 -4.09 3.97 -32.95
N ARG A 513 -3.63 4.05 -31.69
CA ARG A 513 -4.29 3.36 -30.57
C ARG A 513 -5.72 3.82 -30.35
N LYS A 514 -5.97 5.14 -30.46
CA LYS A 514 -7.33 5.67 -30.38
C LYS A 514 -8.21 5.15 -31.51
N GLN A 515 -7.66 5.09 -32.73
CA GLN A 515 -8.37 4.58 -33.90
C GLN A 515 -8.66 3.07 -33.79
N ALA A 516 -7.73 2.30 -33.23
CA ALA A 516 -7.83 0.86 -33.00
C ALA A 516 -8.55 0.46 -31.71
N LEU A 517 -9.08 1.42 -30.93
CA LEU A 517 -9.53 1.17 -29.55
C LEU A 517 -10.56 0.05 -29.41
N ALA A 518 -11.54 -0.02 -30.34
CA ALA A 518 -12.55 -1.07 -30.31
C ALA A 518 -11.95 -2.46 -30.49
N ASP A 519 -11.00 -2.62 -31.42
CA ASP A 519 -10.33 -3.89 -31.66
C ASP A 519 -9.40 -4.26 -30.52
N LEU A 520 -8.63 -3.29 -30.01
CA LEU A 520 -7.78 -3.49 -28.85
C LEU A 520 -8.58 -3.96 -27.64
N THR A 521 -9.77 -3.39 -27.42
CA THR A 521 -10.67 -3.82 -26.33
C THR A 521 -11.13 -5.27 -26.50
N GLU A 522 -11.46 -5.70 -27.72
CA GLU A 522 -11.85 -7.10 -27.98
C GLU A 522 -10.67 -8.08 -27.89
N LEU A 523 -9.48 -7.64 -28.28
CA LEU A 523 -8.23 -8.40 -28.08
C LEU A 523 -7.91 -8.54 -26.58
N GLU A 524 -8.15 -7.51 -25.78
CA GLU A 524 -8.02 -7.58 -24.32
C GLU A 524 -9.03 -8.55 -23.69
N ARG A 525 -10.29 -8.52 -24.14
CA ARG A 525 -11.29 -9.53 -23.75
C ARG A 525 -10.80 -10.94 -24.11
N THR A 526 -10.17 -11.12 -25.27
CA THR A 526 -9.62 -12.41 -25.71
C THR A 526 -8.51 -12.91 -24.78
N ILE A 527 -7.58 -12.04 -24.37
CA ILE A 527 -6.54 -12.37 -23.37
C ILE A 527 -7.17 -12.74 -22.03
N ALA A 528 -8.12 -11.94 -21.55
CA ALA A 528 -8.79 -12.15 -20.28
C ALA A 528 -9.57 -13.46 -20.27
N GLU A 529 -10.33 -13.73 -21.33
CA GLU A 529 -11.17 -14.92 -21.45
C GLU A 529 -10.30 -16.18 -21.42
N GLN A 530 -9.18 -16.17 -22.15
CA GLN A 530 -8.21 -17.25 -22.11
C GLN A 530 -7.60 -17.45 -20.72
N TYR A 531 -7.15 -16.38 -20.06
CA TYR A 531 -6.58 -16.44 -18.72
C TYR A 531 -7.56 -17.05 -17.71
N PHE A 532 -8.76 -16.48 -17.59
CA PHE A 532 -9.74 -16.89 -16.59
C PHE A 532 -10.29 -18.29 -16.88
N ARG A 533 -10.48 -18.66 -18.15
CA ARG A 533 -10.88 -20.01 -18.54
C ARG A 533 -9.84 -21.07 -18.17
N VAL A 534 -8.57 -20.86 -18.51
CA VAL A 534 -7.49 -21.78 -18.14
C VAL A 534 -7.42 -21.93 -16.62
N CYS A 535 -7.58 -20.84 -15.88
CA CYS A 535 -7.60 -20.86 -14.42
C CYS A 535 -8.76 -21.68 -13.85
N ARG A 536 -9.99 -21.43 -14.32
CA ARG A 536 -11.20 -22.16 -13.90
C ARG A 536 -11.08 -23.65 -14.19
N GLU A 537 -10.71 -24.02 -15.41
CA GLU A 537 -10.58 -25.43 -15.82
C GLU A 537 -9.52 -26.17 -15.00
N ALA A 538 -8.37 -25.54 -14.74
CA ALA A 538 -7.33 -26.14 -13.90
C ALA A 538 -7.82 -26.29 -12.45
N LEU A 539 -8.52 -25.29 -11.91
CA LEU A 539 -9.09 -25.39 -10.57
C LEU A 539 -10.14 -26.50 -10.48
N ASP A 540 -11.06 -26.61 -11.44
CA ASP A 540 -12.07 -27.67 -11.46
C ASP A 540 -11.48 -29.08 -11.47
N LYS A 541 -10.40 -29.25 -12.24
CA LYS A 541 -9.68 -30.53 -12.32
C LYS A 541 -9.08 -30.94 -10.98
N HIS A 542 -8.46 -29.99 -10.27
CA HIS A 542 -7.68 -30.29 -9.06
C HIS A 542 -8.50 -30.15 -7.77
N PHE A 543 -9.42 -29.20 -7.71
CA PHE A 543 -10.25 -28.82 -6.56
C PHE A 543 -11.73 -28.60 -6.97
N PRO A 544 -12.44 -29.66 -7.38
CA PRO A 544 -13.80 -29.55 -7.90
C PRO A 544 -14.76 -28.92 -6.88
N GLY A 545 -15.38 -27.81 -7.28
CA GLY A 545 -16.34 -27.04 -6.49
C GLY A 545 -15.76 -26.24 -5.32
N VAL A 546 -14.43 -26.10 -5.22
CA VAL A 546 -13.82 -25.05 -4.41
C VAL A 546 -13.98 -23.71 -5.13
N LEU A 547 -14.25 -22.64 -4.37
CA LEU A 547 -14.48 -21.30 -4.92
C LEU A 547 -13.23 -20.77 -5.65
N TYR A 548 -13.41 -20.33 -6.89
CA TYR A 548 -12.42 -19.54 -7.59
C TYR A 548 -12.57 -18.06 -7.20
N LEU A 549 -11.58 -17.53 -6.48
CA LEU A 549 -11.59 -16.18 -5.92
C LEU A 549 -10.94 -15.13 -6.84
N GLY A 550 -10.61 -15.49 -8.08
CA GLY A 550 -9.98 -14.59 -9.06
C GLY A 550 -8.51 -14.26 -8.76
N CYS A 551 -8.08 -13.07 -9.22
CA CYS A 551 -6.68 -12.67 -9.30
C CYS A 551 -6.34 -11.35 -8.59
N ARG A 552 -7.22 -10.86 -7.71
CA ARG A 552 -6.99 -9.70 -6.84
C ARG A 552 -6.62 -8.45 -7.64
N PHE A 553 -7.59 -7.94 -8.40
CA PHE A 553 -7.43 -6.70 -9.17
C PHE A 553 -7.01 -5.56 -8.24
N SER A 554 -6.02 -4.75 -8.64
CA SER A 554 -5.50 -3.67 -7.80
C SER A 554 -5.15 -2.43 -8.60
N GLY A 555 -5.37 -1.28 -7.97
CA GLY A 555 -5.09 0.02 -8.56
C GLY A 555 -6.07 0.36 -9.68
N MET A 556 -5.69 0.08 -10.92
CA MET A 556 -6.49 0.37 -12.10
C MET A 556 -6.70 -0.91 -12.90
N TYR A 557 -7.91 -1.09 -13.40
CA TYR A 557 -8.33 -2.19 -14.26
C TYR A 557 -9.47 -1.67 -15.14
N ASP A 558 -9.52 -2.14 -16.38
CA ASP A 558 -10.61 -1.76 -17.29
C ASP A 558 -11.83 -2.65 -17.07
N ARG A 559 -13.02 -2.05 -17.24
CA ARG A 559 -14.32 -2.69 -17.03
C ARG A 559 -14.45 -4.06 -17.70
N HIS A 560 -13.98 -4.18 -18.94
CA HIS A 560 -14.14 -5.39 -19.72
C HIS A 560 -13.38 -6.59 -19.14
N PHE A 561 -12.29 -6.38 -18.39
CA PHE A 561 -11.60 -7.45 -17.66
C PHE A 561 -12.47 -8.00 -16.53
N VAL A 562 -13.17 -7.11 -15.81
CA VAL A 562 -14.06 -7.50 -14.72
C VAL A 562 -15.28 -8.26 -15.28
N GLU A 563 -15.87 -7.76 -16.38
CA GLU A 563 -16.97 -8.43 -17.08
C GLU A 563 -16.63 -9.84 -17.55
N VAL A 564 -15.39 -10.06 -18.01
CA VAL A 564 -14.91 -11.40 -18.37
C VAL A 564 -14.69 -12.24 -17.11
N SER A 565 -14.00 -11.69 -16.10
CA SER A 565 -13.62 -12.44 -14.89
C SER A 565 -14.81 -13.07 -14.18
N ARG A 566 -15.95 -12.36 -14.09
CA ARG A 566 -17.17 -12.83 -13.40
C ARG A 566 -17.86 -14.02 -14.08
N LYS A 567 -17.52 -14.34 -15.35
CA LYS A 567 -18.02 -15.56 -16.01
C LYS A 567 -17.36 -16.83 -15.45
N TYR A 568 -16.19 -16.68 -14.83
CA TYR A 568 -15.32 -17.78 -14.43
C TYR A 568 -15.11 -17.84 -12.92
N CYS A 569 -14.97 -16.68 -12.28
CA CYS A 569 -14.78 -16.59 -10.83
C CYS A 569 -16.11 -16.77 -10.11
N ASP A 570 -16.12 -17.57 -9.05
CA ASP A 570 -17.28 -17.68 -8.16
C ASP A 570 -17.41 -16.42 -7.29
N VAL A 571 -16.27 -15.80 -6.94
CA VAL A 571 -16.16 -14.51 -6.27
C VAL A 571 -15.06 -13.70 -6.95
N VAL A 572 -15.34 -12.46 -7.33
CA VAL A 572 -14.32 -11.56 -7.92
C VAL A 572 -13.58 -10.86 -6.79
N SER A 573 -12.25 -10.72 -6.90
CA SER A 573 -11.45 -10.10 -5.84
C SER A 573 -10.76 -8.82 -6.25
N PHE A 574 -10.72 -7.88 -5.32
CA PHE A 574 -10.06 -6.59 -5.46
C PHE A 574 -9.21 -6.27 -4.24
N ASN A 575 -8.00 -5.75 -4.43
CA ASN A 575 -7.24 -5.10 -3.37
C ASN A 575 -7.61 -3.61 -3.38
N ILE A 576 -8.17 -3.13 -2.27
CA ILE A 576 -8.76 -1.78 -2.18
C ILE A 576 -8.10 -1.04 -1.02
N TYR A 577 -6.92 -0.49 -1.30
CA TYR A 577 -6.26 0.46 -0.39
C TYR A 577 -6.88 1.85 -0.54
N ALA A 578 -7.90 2.14 0.27
CA ALA A 578 -8.69 3.38 0.31
C ALA A 578 -9.19 3.69 1.73
N GLU A 579 -9.81 4.85 1.95
CA GLU A 579 -10.43 5.16 3.26
C GLU A 579 -11.68 4.30 3.47
N LEU A 580 -12.46 4.12 2.40
CA LEU A 580 -13.61 3.24 2.34
C LEU A 580 -13.52 2.30 1.12
N PRO A 581 -14.15 1.11 1.17
CA PRO A 581 -14.21 0.18 0.05
C PRO A 581 -14.90 0.77 -1.20
N THR A 582 -15.76 1.76 -1.02
CA THR A 582 -16.55 2.48 -2.04
C THR A 582 -15.82 3.66 -2.69
N ASP A 583 -14.61 4.01 -2.23
CA ASP A 583 -13.80 5.06 -2.87
C ASP A 583 -13.17 4.61 -4.21
N ARG A 584 -13.52 3.40 -4.68
CA ARG A 584 -13.05 2.77 -5.91
C ARG A 584 -14.23 2.13 -6.60
N THR A 585 -14.14 1.98 -7.93
CA THR A 585 -15.22 1.52 -8.82
C THR A 585 -15.64 0.05 -8.68
N ALA A 586 -15.14 -0.69 -7.68
CA ALA A 586 -15.48 -2.11 -7.52
C ALA A 586 -16.95 -2.28 -7.11
N ASP A 587 -17.46 -1.37 -6.28
CA ASP A 587 -18.84 -1.31 -5.83
C ASP A 587 -19.82 -0.98 -6.96
N GLU A 588 -19.50 0.01 -7.80
CA GLU A 588 -20.26 0.40 -8.98
C GLU A 588 -20.42 -0.80 -9.93
N LEU A 589 -19.30 -1.46 -10.25
CA LEU A 589 -19.30 -2.63 -11.13
C LEU A 589 -20.06 -3.81 -10.51
N ALA A 590 -19.90 -4.06 -9.21
CA ALA A 590 -20.57 -5.18 -8.55
C ALA A 590 -22.08 -4.95 -8.42
N ALA A 591 -22.51 -3.71 -8.19
CA ALA A 591 -23.92 -3.35 -8.19
C ALA A 591 -24.55 -3.47 -9.59
N GLU A 592 -23.85 -3.01 -10.62
CA GLU A 592 -24.34 -3.03 -12.00
C GLU A 592 -24.38 -4.44 -12.60
N LEU A 593 -23.32 -5.22 -12.40
CA LEU A 593 -23.14 -6.54 -13.03
C LEU A 593 -23.57 -7.71 -12.14
N ASP A 594 -24.03 -7.43 -10.92
CA ASP A 594 -24.55 -8.35 -9.89
C ASP A 594 -23.65 -9.58 -9.62
N PHE A 595 -22.50 -9.36 -8.99
CA PHE A 595 -21.57 -10.44 -8.60
C PHE A 595 -21.02 -10.25 -7.18
N PRO A 596 -20.68 -11.34 -6.46
CA PRO A 596 -20.07 -11.26 -5.14
C PRO A 596 -18.60 -10.84 -5.23
N VAL A 597 -18.17 -10.01 -4.27
CA VAL A 597 -16.79 -9.54 -4.15
C VAL A 597 -16.17 -9.93 -2.82
N VAL A 598 -14.89 -10.31 -2.85
CA VAL A 598 -14.03 -10.33 -1.67
C VAL A 598 -12.95 -9.26 -1.82
N ILE A 599 -12.80 -8.40 -0.81
CA ILE A 599 -11.69 -7.45 -0.74
C ILE A 599 -10.46 -8.22 -0.26
N GLY A 600 -9.50 -8.39 -1.16
CA GLY A 600 -8.34 -9.22 -0.92
C GLY A 600 -7.27 -8.59 -0.02
N GLU A 601 -7.20 -7.25 -0.01
CA GLU A 601 -6.29 -6.45 0.82
C GLU A 601 -6.87 -5.06 1.10
N PHE A 602 -6.71 -4.62 2.32
CA PHE A 602 -6.74 -3.23 2.75
C PHE A 602 -5.88 -3.10 4.03
N HIS A 603 -5.39 -1.90 4.33
CA HIS A 603 -4.75 -1.62 5.62
C HIS A 603 -4.75 -0.14 5.93
N PHE A 604 -4.41 0.15 7.18
CA PHE A 604 -4.02 1.45 7.68
C PHE A 604 -2.81 1.27 8.59
N GLY A 605 -1.90 2.23 8.61
CA GLY A 605 -0.74 2.19 9.51
C GLY A 605 -0.42 3.54 10.10
N ALA A 606 0.28 3.54 11.24
CA ALA A 606 0.68 4.75 11.96
C ALA A 606 2.14 4.66 12.39
N LEU A 607 2.70 5.79 12.83
CA LEU A 607 4.14 5.91 13.14
C LEU A 607 4.44 6.11 14.62
N ASP A 608 3.44 6.05 15.49
CA ASP A 608 3.54 6.23 16.94
C ASP A 608 4.09 4.99 17.69
N ARG A 609 4.56 3.98 16.95
CA ARG A 609 5.13 2.71 17.46
C ARG A 609 6.47 2.37 16.82
N GLY A 610 7.27 3.40 16.52
CA GLY A 610 8.67 3.26 16.12
C GLY A 610 8.94 2.84 14.67
N MET A 611 7.89 2.69 13.86
CA MET A 611 8.00 2.39 12.43
C MET A 611 8.29 3.65 11.60
N PHE A 612 8.75 3.49 10.36
CA PHE A 612 9.18 4.61 9.50
C PHE A 612 8.27 4.86 8.30
N ASP A 613 7.32 3.98 8.04
CA ASP A 613 6.35 4.11 6.96
C ASP A 613 4.99 3.57 7.43
N PRO A 614 3.90 4.34 7.27
CA PRO A 614 2.57 3.90 7.67
C PRO A 614 1.95 2.94 6.62
N GLY A 615 2.62 2.69 5.50
CA GLY A 615 2.08 1.97 4.38
C GLY A 615 1.22 2.84 3.47
N LEU A 616 0.28 2.20 2.79
CA LEU A 616 -0.48 2.81 1.69
C LEU A 616 -1.59 3.77 2.16
N ARG A 617 -2.04 3.65 3.41
CA ARG A 617 -3.04 4.55 4.01
C ARG A 617 -2.62 4.94 5.43
N PRO A 618 -2.22 6.20 5.64
CA PRO A 618 -1.75 6.65 6.93
C PRO A 618 -2.91 6.90 7.91
N ALA A 619 -2.66 6.58 9.17
CA ALA A 619 -3.35 7.05 10.34
C ALA A 619 -2.36 7.84 11.21
N LYS A 620 -2.87 8.76 12.01
CA LYS A 620 -2.14 9.60 12.95
C LYS A 620 -1.45 8.76 14.03
N ASP A 621 -2.18 7.81 14.61
CA ASP A 621 -1.75 6.96 15.71
C ASP A 621 -2.48 5.60 15.68
N GLN A 622 -2.15 4.67 16.60
CA GLN A 622 -2.80 3.36 16.66
C GLN A 622 -4.31 3.44 16.93
N ALA A 623 -4.80 4.50 17.59
CA ALA A 623 -6.22 4.67 17.87
C ALA A 623 -6.99 4.99 16.57
N GLU A 624 -6.52 5.98 15.80
CA GLU A 624 -7.14 6.29 14.49
C GLU A 624 -6.98 5.11 13.52
N ARG A 625 -5.86 4.38 13.57
CA ARG A 625 -5.66 3.16 12.77
C ARG A 625 -6.77 2.13 13.02
N ALA A 626 -7.12 1.92 14.29
CA ALA A 626 -8.20 1.03 14.72
C ALA A 626 -9.58 1.56 14.32
N GLU A 627 -9.83 2.87 14.45
CA GLU A 627 -11.07 3.51 14.00
C GLU A 627 -11.31 3.34 12.50
N LYS A 628 -10.26 3.58 11.68
CA LYS A 628 -10.31 3.37 10.23
C LYS A 628 -10.58 1.91 9.86
N TYR A 629 -9.95 0.95 10.57
CA TYR A 629 -10.25 -0.47 10.39
C TYR A 629 -11.74 -0.79 10.64
N VAL A 630 -12.32 -0.26 11.73
CA VAL A 630 -13.75 -0.45 12.03
C VAL A 630 -14.63 0.18 10.95
N ALA A 631 -14.35 1.43 10.57
CA ALA A 631 -15.13 2.15 9.55
C ALA A 631 -15.14 1.38 8.22
N TYR A 632 -13.96 0.97 7.74
CA TYR A 632 -13.82 0.21 6.51
C TYR A 632 -14.57 -1.13 6.57
N THR A 633 -14.39 -1.87 7.67
CA THR A 633 -15.01 -3.20 7.83
C THR A 633 -16.52 -3.12 7.94
N ARG A 634 -17.08 -2.09 8.59
CA ARG A 634 -18.53 -1.86 8.66
C ARG A 634 -19.11 -1.53 7.30
N GLU A 635 -18.48 -0.64 6.54
CA GLU A 635 -18.91 -0.30 5.18
C GLU A 635 -18.91 -1.54 4.28
N ALA A 636 -17.82 -2.32 4.32
CA ALA A 636 -17.72 -3.57 3.58
C ALA A 636 -18.79 -4.59 4.00
N ALA A 637 -19.04 -4.74 5.30
CA ALA A 637 -20.06 -5.65 5.81
C ALA A 637 -21.48 -5.21 5.42
N ALA A 638 -21.77 -3.90 5.38
CA ALA A 638 -23.09 -3.39 4.99
C ALA A 638 -23.36 -3.55 3.47
N ALA A 639 -22.31 -3.48 2.63
CA ALA A 639 -22.44 -3.40 1.19
C ALA A 639 -22.95 -4.71 0.53
N PRO A 640 -24.12 -4.74 -0.14
CA PRO A 640 -24.82 -5.97 -0.54
C PRO A 640 -24.03 -6.90 -1.49
N TRP A 641 -23.01 -6.37 -2.17
CA TRP A 641 -22.11 -7.09 -3.07
C TRP A 641 -20.92 -7.75 -2.35
N CYS A 642 -20.52 -7.25 -1.18
CA CYS A 642 -19.29 -7.66 -0.50
C CYS A 642 -19.52 -8.86 0.42
N VAL A 643 -18.78 -9.94 0.20
CA VAL A 643 -18.83 -11.18 0.99
C VAL A 643 -17.64 -11.38 1.93
N GLY A 644 -16.69 -10.46 1.94
CA GLY A 644 -15.55 -10.50 2.84
C GLY A 644 -14.52 -9.40 2.58
N ALA A 645 -13.71 -9.11 3.59
CA ALA A 645 -12.56 -8.21 3.49
C ALA A 645 -11.37 -8.74 4.31
N HIS A 646 -10.20 -8.78 3.67
CA HIS A 646 -8.98 -9.32 4.26
C HIS A 646 -7.97 -8.19 4.50
N TRP A 647 -7.55 -8.05 5.76
CA TRP A 647 -6.53 -7.10 6.17
C TRP A 647 -5.14 -7.56 5.69
N PHE A 648 -4.37 -6.65 5.09
CA PHE A 648 -2.97 -6.86 4.77
C PHE A 648 -2.08 -6.14 5.80
N GLN A 649 -1.49 -6.80 6.79
CA GLN A 649 -1.31 -8.25 6.95
C GLN A 649 -1.16 -8.60 8.45
N TYR A 650 -0.84 -9.86 8.78
CA TYR A 650 -0.76 -10.31 10.18
C TYR A 650 0.33 -9.62 11.00
N LEU A 651 1.54 -9.52 10.47
CA LEU A 651 2.70 -8.91 11.15
C LEU A 651 3.13 -7.59 10.51
N ASP A 652 3.72 -6.71 11.32
CA ASP A 652 4.41 -5.54 10.80
C ASP A 652 5.54 -5.98 9.87
N GLN A 653 5.73 -5.24 8.79
CA GLN A 653 6.89 -5.47 7.95
C GLN A 653 8.16 -5.08 8.73
N PRO A 654 9.33 -5.66 8.40
CA PRO A 654 10.55 -5.31 9.11
C PRO A 654 10.85 -3.82 8.99
N LEU A 655 11.27 -3.19 10.09
CA LEU A 655 11.60 -1.77 10.20
C LEU A 655 12.52 -1.27 9.07
N THR A 656 13.46 -2.12 8.66
CA THR A 656 14.48 -1.85 7.65
C THR A 656 14.15 -2.35 6.25
N GLY A 657 12.93 -2.83 6.00
CA GLY A 657 12.44 -3.12 4.67
C GLY A 657 12.57 -4.58 4.25
N ARG A 658 11.50 -5.12 3.66
CA ARG A 658 11.50 -6.40 2.93
C ARG A 658 12.45 -6.33 1.72
N ALA A 659 12.54 -7.42 0.95
CA ALA A 659 13.35 -7.46 -0.27
C ALA A 659 13.02 -6.37 -1.31
N ASP A 660 11.79 -5.84 -1.32
CA ASP A 660 11.33 -4.74 -2.17
C ASP A 660 11.34 -3.36 -1.47
N GLY A 661 11.85 -3.32 -0.23
CA GLY A 661 12.03 -2.15 0.62
C GLY A 661 10.81 -1.73 1.44
N GLU A 662 9.67 -2.42 1.36
CA GLU A 662 8.52 -2.06 2.20
C GLU A 662 8.78 -2.33 3.70
N ASN A 663 8.51 -1.34 4.54
CA ASN A 663 8.74 -1.36 5.99
C ASN A 663 7.57 -0.73 6.76
N TYR A 664 6.36 -1.21 6.47
CA TYR A 664 5.09 -0.66 6.91
C TYR A 664 4.64 -1.11 8.30
N ASN A 665 4.04 -0.19 9.07
CA ASN A 665 3.25 -0.50 10.28
C ASN A 665 1.84 -0.98 9.91
N VAL A 666 1.71 -2.21 9.44
CA VAL A 666 0.45 -2.76 8.93
C VAL A 666 0.09 -4.10 9.55
N GLY A 667 0.78 -4.52 10.62
CA GLY A 667 0.55 -5.77 11.33
C GLY A 667 -0.51 -5.68 12.41
N PHE A 668 -1.29 -6.73 12.60
CA PHE A 668 -2.01 -6.94 13.87
C PHE A 668 -1.06 -7.23 15.04
N VAL A 669 0.14 -7.75 14.75
CA VAL A 669 1.22 -7.95 15.70
C VAL A 669 2.48 -7.19 15.28
N ASP A 670 3.26 -6.73 16.25
CA ASP A 670 4.52 -6.02 16.03
C ASP A 670 5.70 -6.99 15.76
N ALA A 671 6.92 -6.44 15.61
CA ALA A 671 8.13 -7.22 15.36
C ALA A 671 8.46 -8.27 16.46
N THR A 672 7.82 -8.19 17.62
CA THR A 672 8.08 -9.00 18.81
C THR A 672 6.99 -10.05 19.08
N ASP A 673 6.09 -10.27 18.13
CA ASP A 673 4.92 -11.16 18.26
C ASP A 673 3.94 -10.70 19.36
N ASP A 674 3.86 -9.39 19.62
CA ASP A 674 2.86 -8.82 20.55
C ASP A 674 1.73 -8.14 19.76
N PRO A 675 0.44 -8.44 20.05
CA PRO A 675 -0.68 -7.81 19.34
C PRO A 675 -0.87 -6.35 19.72
N TYR A 676 -1.13 -5.50 18.74
CA TYR A 676 -1.60 -4.12 18.96
C TYR A 676 -2.96 -4.16 19.67
N PRO A 677 -3.07 -3.70 20.94
CA PRO A 677 -4.31 -3.75 21.70
C PRO A 677 -5.47 -3.05 20.97
N GLU A 678 -5.21 -1.89 20.39
CA GLU A 678 -6.18 -1.07 19.66
C GLU A 678 -6.79 -1.86 18.48
N MET A 679 -5.94 -2.54 17.69
CA MET A 679 -6.37 -3.32 16.54
C MET A 679 -7.14 -4.57 16.93
N ARG A 680 -6.69 -5.33 17.95
CA ARG A 680 -7.40 -6.56 18.37
C ARG A 680 -8.77 -6.25 18.98
N GLU A 681 -8.90 -5.18 19.77
CA GLU A 681 -10.18 -4.78 20.35
C GLU A 681 -11.13 -4.27 19.26
N ALA A 682 -10.61 -3.49 18.29
CA ALA A 682 -11.38 -3.05 17.14
C ALA A 682 -11.90 -4.22 16.29
N ALA A 683 -11.04 -5.21 16.00
CA ALA A 683 -11.44 -6.46 15.34
C ALA A 683 -12.52 -7.20 16.11
N ARG A 684 -12.32 -7.44 17.41
CA ARG A 684 -13.32 -8.15 18.23
C ARG A 684 -14.66 -7.42 18.22
N LYS A 685 -14.65 -6.10 18.37
CA LYS A 685 -15.86 -5.27 18.37
C LYS A 685 -16.61 -5.35 17.04
N VAL A 686 -15.96 -5.02 15.92
CA VAL A 686 -16.65 -4.97 14.63
C VAL A 686 -17.08 -6.36 14.16
N ASN A 687 -16.27 -7.41 14.42
CA ASN A 687 -16.63 -8.77 14.07
C ASN A 687 -17.76 -9.33 14.94
N GLY A 688 -17.96 -8.82 16.16
CA GLY A 688 -19.12 -9.11 17.01
C GLY A 688 -20.42 -8.53 16.45
N GLU A 689 -20.34 -7.38 15.76
CA GLU A 689 -21.49 -6.73 15.12
C GLU A 689 -21.77 -7.27 13.71
N LEU A 690 -20.79 -7.96 13.10
CA LEU A 690 -20.70 -8.27 11.67
C LEU A 690 -21.98 -8.85 11.06
N TYR A 691 -22.49 -9.96 11.60
CA TYR A 691 -23.68 -10.60 11.02
C TYR A 691 -24.96 -9.82 11.29
N GLY A 692 -25.06 -9.15 12.44
CA GLY A 692 -26.16 -8.24 12.75
C GLY A 692 -26.22 -7.07 11.76
N LEU A 693 -25.08 -6.43 11.49
CA LEU A 693 -24.95 -5.36 10.49
C LEU A 693 -25.30 -5.87 9.09
N ARG A 694 -24.76 -7.03 8.71
CA ARG A 694 -24.98 -7.62 7.39
C ARG A 694 -26.44 -8.00 7.16
N ALA A 695 -27.12 -8.57 8.16
CA ALA A 695 -28.50 -9.01 8.06
C ALA A 695 -29.53 -7.89 8.25
N GLY A 696 -29.24 -6.90 9.09
CA GLY A 696 -30.18 -5.85 9.51
C GLY A 696 -30.18 -4.57 8.66
N GLY A 697 -29.25 -4.42 7.71
CA GLY A 697 -29.20 -3.29 6.77
C GLY A 697 -30.12 -3.40 5.57
#